data_AF-A0A353P4J2-F1
#
_entry.id   AF-A0A353P4J2-F1
#
_cell.length_a   1.000
_cell.length_b   1.000
_cell.length_c   1.000
_cell.angle_alpha   90.00
_cell.angle_beta   90.00
_cell.angle_gamma   90.00
#
_symmetry.space_group_name_H-M   'P 1'
#
loop_
_entity.id
_entity.type
_entity.pdbx_description
1 polymer ?
#
loop_
_entity_poly.entity_id
_entity_poly.type
_entity_poly.pdbx_seq_one_letter_code
_entity_poly.pdbx_strand_id
1 'polypeptide(L)'
;MSYKRLLNIVAFILLALCWMTTTVYAAKPTIYVLDLNYIHYMANGPRYDIAHVASCVQGLVNRDAPRVFIKIWNDPWYDRVVESGGLCEGWKTTDIGLGALIDLFRDRINGVVLYDGNTTTGVISTSLVATTVAGVENGIAVRKDTSAGSMYNYLVNDADGPKLPVLFDLTGKFTGTGTIWQTSTPSTGSAKCDAYIWAKEKYIDTGKCDPTVLLYTLDLWGIDESDGLRSQLFNLDYAIKKKGFCFELSPWADEAPNDDPTQTLGADRNTLLSILNACNTQTGQKEMIKLCGFLNWDIKYTNVVTRGTPSIHTISQSETTLNTIFITYNAYIEGDAPLPSCMVNASFNDGLLAAIKERRYIQNPPPTYSDMVAQGLIDGNGNVVEGNYNLIRVLGYDGPAWASYTMSAYYADPNRGNVNMHWELNSNLMDRGSVQFDYYYRHKTPKDFFCNSYGGAGVVCPSLLYGTRSPSGYPSIVDVWIKHNKDHNRLVDYSIAGWLANPAKGNLSTADYETAIPAHGDGIGAGVWVYIASPFLLDNVPIIGWTNTHGTETFPDYPSGVHFNYWTSAYSPSDVKVLEDSYADSPNNHRFLDMYTFNYLLRYYLGGSNNYRTAWVSDTIPRIMALGQTYPVTIAVRNDGWDTWSEASSYRLGYAIVPSGTEPNLADYNAKPRILIPGGESVLPGATVMFTANIAAPATGGKYDLYYDMVQDGVAWFREKNNIEWKKEIIVSTNETYIDTDNDGASDVYEQANGLLYWHPDDYCSIADINCDGKVDTKDLFRLAENWLK
;
A
#
# COMPACT_ATOMS: atom_id res chain seq x y z
N MET A 1 -59.51 -30.59 14.32
CA MET A 1 -59.47 -29.25 13.69
C MET A 1 -60.21 -29.34 12.37
N SER A 2 -61.19 -28.47 12.06
CA SER A 2 -61.96 -28.60 10.81
C SER A 2 -61.12 -28.22 9.60
N TYR A 3 -61.34 -28.87 8.45
CA TYR A 3 -60.61 -28.64 7.20
C TYR A 3 -60.60 -27.15 6.79
N LYS A 4 -61.67 -26.41 7.10
CA LYS A 4 -61.77 -24.94 6.92
C LYS A 4 -60.80 -24.13 7.80
N ARG A 5 -60.54 -24.56 9.04
CA ARG A 5 -59.53 -23.90 9.90
C ARG A 5 -58.13 -24.16 9.39
N LEU A 6 -57.84 -25.37 8.90
CA LEU A 6 -56.54 -25.68 8.31
C LEU A 6 -56.29 -24.88 7.03
N LEU A 7 -57.29 -24.77 6.15
CA LEU A 7 -57.18 -23.96 4.94
C LEU A 7 -56.99 -22.47 5.23
N ASN A 8 -57.69 -21.93 6.23
CA ASN A 8 -57.52 -20.54 6.63
C ASN A 8 -56.15 -20.29 7.26
N ILE A 9 -55.61 -21.24 8.04
CA ILE A 9 -54.25 -21.15 8.59
C ILE A 9 -53.21 -21.19 7.45
N VAL A 10 -53.34 -22.11 6.49
CA VAL A 10 -52.43 -22.20 5.35
C VAL A 10 -52.52 -20.96 4.46
N ALA A 11 -53.73 -20.44 4.21
CA ALA A 11 -53.93 -19.21 3.47
C ALA A 11 -53.35 -17.99 4.21
N PHE A 12 -53.43 -17.94 5.54
CA PHE A 12 -52.85 -16.86 6.35
C PHE A 12 -51.32 -16.97 6.44
N ILE A 13 -50.75 -18.18 6.49
CA ILE A 13 -49.30 -18.39 6.41
C ILE A 13 -48.79 -18.00 5.03
N LEU A 14 -49.50 -18.37 3.95
CA LEU A 14 -49.15 -17.93 2.59
C LEU A 14 -49.31 -16.42 2.41
N LEU A 15 -50.36 -15.81 2.99
CA LEU A 15 -50.54 -14.35 3.00
C LEU A 15 -49.48 -13.64 3.86
N ALA A 16 -49.06 -14.21 4.99
CA ALA A 16 -47.99 -13.68 5.83
C ALA A 16 -46.61 -13.84 5.16
N LEU A 17 -46.37 -14.94 4.44
CA LEU A 17 -45.20 -15.12 3.59
C LEU A 17 -45.22 -14.18 2.37
N CYS A 18 -46.41 -13.85 1.83
CA CYS A 18 -46.56 -12.85 0.77
C CYS A 18 -46.56 -11.38 1.28
N TRP A 19 -46.84 -11.15 2.57
CA TRP A 19 -46.77 -9.85 3.26
C TRP A 19 -45.44 -9.61 3.97
N MET A 20 -44.52 -10.58 3.97
CA MET A 20 -43.10 -10.30 4.07
C MET A 20 -42.68 -9.63 2.77
N THR A 21 -43.13 -8.40 2.55
CA THR A 21 -42.35 -7.44 1.76
C THR A 21 -40.94 -7.50 2.34
N THR A 22 -39.97 -7.84 1.51
CA THR A 22 -38.55 -7.90 1.84
C THR A 22 -38.11 -6.59 2.47
N THR A 23 -38.25 -6.45 3.79
CA THR A 23 -37.56 -5.42 4.55
C THR A 23 -36.09 -5.82 4.51
N VAL A 24 -35.39 -5.27 3.52
CA VAL A 24 -33.94 -5.28 3.49
C VAL A 24 -33.49 -4.32 4.58
N TYR A 25 -32.68 -4.82 5.51
CA TYR A 25 -32.02 -3.95 6.48
C TYR A 25 -30.68 -3.57 5.88
N ALA A 26 -30.60 -2.35 5.33
CA ALA A 26 -29.30 -1.77 5.06
C ALA A 26 -28.61 -1.51 6.41
N ALA A 27 -27.56 -2.26 6.72
CA ALA A 27 -26.79 -2.09 7.93
C ALA A 27 -25.33 -1.92 7.56
N LYS A 28 -24.71 -0.81 7.99
CA LYS A 28 -23.27 -0.66 7.83
C LYS A 28 -22.54 -1.83 8.52
N PRO A 29 -21.37 -2.26 8.00
CA PRO A 29 -20.62 -3.36 8.59
C PRO A 29 -20.28 -3.16 10.07
N THR A 30 -19.95 -4.27 10.74
CA THR A 30 -19.44 -4.25 12.12
C THR A 30 -17.92 -4.40 12.14
N ILE A 31 -17.25 -3.48 12.84
CA ILE A 31 -15.84 -3.60 13.24
C ILE A 31 -15.78 -4.29 14.60
N TYR A 32 -15.14 -5.45 14.63
CA TYR A 32 -14.78 -6.16 15.85
C TYR A 32 -13.43 -5.65 16.36
N VAL A 33 -13.45 -5.01 17.53
CA VAL A 33 -12.26 -4.39 18.11
C VAL A 33 -11.63 -5.34 19.12
N LEU A 34 -10.42 -5.81 18.81
CA LEU A 34 -9.62 -6.67 19.67
C LEU A 34 -8.56 -5.81 20.38
N ASP A 35 -8.78 -5.52 21.66
CA ASP A 35 -7.80 -4.78 22.48
C ASP A 35 -6.72 -5.72 23.03
N LEU A 36 -5.48 -5.52 22.57
CA LEU A 36 -4.31 -6.27 22.98
C LEU A 36 -3.33 -5.45 23.82
N ASN A 37 -3.68 -4.25 24.30
CA ASN A 37 -2.77 -3.43 25.11
C ASN A 37 -2.26 -4.16 26.37
N TYR A 38 -3.05 -5.10 26.91
CA TYR A 38 -2.69 -5.89 28.09
C TYR A 38 -1.46 -6.78 27.89
N ILE A 39 -1.15 -7.20 26.65
CA ILE A 39 -0.04 -8.14 26.39
C ILE A 39 1.33 -7.49 26.63
N HIS A 40 1.40 -6.15 26.68
CA HIS A 40 2.63 -5.42 26.95
C HIS A 40 3.24 -5.79 28.31
N TYR A 41 2.41 -6.17 29.27
CA TYR A 41 2.81 -6.53 30.63
C TYR A 41 3.05 -8.03 30.83
N MET A 42 2.94 -8.82 29.77
CA MET A 42 3.13 -10.28 29.80
C MET A 42 4.58 -10.66 29.55
N ALA A 43 4.96 -11.87 29.99
CA ALA A 43 6.24 -12.46 29.63
C ALA A 43 6.36 -12.68 28.12
N ASN A 44 7.59 -12.66 27.60
CA ASN A 44 7.89 -12.73 26.16
C ASN A 44 7.16 -13.84 25.41
N GLY A 45 7.18 -15.08 25.93
CA GLY A 45 6.56 -16.23 25.27
C GLY A 45 5.04 -16.08 25.07
N PRO A 46 4.25 -15.94 26.14
CA PRO A 46 2.81 -15.71 26.03
C PRO A 46 2.45 -14.46 25.20
N ARG A 47 3.22 -13.37 25.34
CA ARG A 47 3.05 -12.14 24.55
C ARG A 47 3.22 -12.41 23.05
N TYR A 48 4.29 -13.10 22.67
CA TYR A 48 4.59 -13.49 21.29
C TYR A 48 3.49 -14.40 20.73
N ASP A 49 3.07 -15.42 21.49
CA ASP A 49 2.05 -16.36 21.05
C ASP A 49 0.69 -15.67 20.83
N ILE A 50 0.27 -14.77 21.73
CA ILE A 50 -0.97 -14.01 21.55
C ILE A 50 -0.87 -13.09 20.32
N ALA A 51 0.23 -12.36 20.15
CA ALA A 51 0.41 -11.46 19.01
C ALA A 51 0.41 -12.22 17.67
N HIS A 52 1.08 -13.38 17.59
CA HIS A 52 1.14 -14.18 16.37
C HIS A 52 -0.22 -14.80 16.04
N VAL A 53 -0.91 -15.38 17.04
CA VAL A 53 -2.26 -15.94 16.86
C VAL A 53 -3.25 -14.84 16.47
N ALA A 54 -3.22 -13.69 17.12
CA ALA A 54 -4.10 -12.57 16.78
C ALA A 54 -3.85 -12.07 15.35
N SER A 55 -2.60 -11.98 14.91
CA SER A 55 -2.25 -11.59 13.53
C SER A 55 -2.77 -12.62 12.51
N CYS A 56 -2.67 -13.92 12.83
CA CYS A 56 -3.25 -14.97 11.99
C CYS A 56 -4.78 -14.86 11.89
N VAL A 57 -5.46 -14.76 13.04
CA VAL A 57 -6.92 -14.65 13.07
C VAL A 57 -7.38 -13.40 12.34
N GLN A 58 -6.72 -12.25 12.59
CA GLN A 58 -7.02 -11.01 11.90
C GLN A 58 -6.89 -11.14 10.38
N GLY A 59 -5.77 -11.68 9.88
CA GLY A 59 -5.55 -11.86 8.46
C GLY A 59 -6.56 -12.80 7.78
N LEU A 60 -7.00 -13.87 8.48
CA LEU A 60 -8.03 -14.79 7.98
C LEU A 60 -9.41 -14.10 7.92
N VAL A 61 -9.77 -13.40 8.98
CA VAL A 61 -11.07 -12.75 9.12
C VAL A 61 -11.17 -11.52 8.20
N ASN A 62 -10.05 -10.84 7.96
CA ASN A 62 -9.98 -9.67 7.09
C ASN A 62 -9.75 -10.00 5.61
N ARG A 63 -9.74 -11.29 5.23
CA ARG A 63 -9.27 -11.72 3.91
C ARG A 63 -10.07 -11.14 2.75
N ASP A 64 -11.38 -11.10 2.91
CA ASP A 64 -12.39 -10.66 1.95
C ASP A 64 -13.04 -9.33 2.35
N ALA A 65 -13.00 -8.93 3.63
CA ALA A 65 -13.60 -7.69 4.10
C ALA A 65 -12.92 -7.17 5.38
N PRO A 66 -12.83 -5.85 5.65
CA PRO A 66 -12.23 -5.31 6.87
C PRO A 66 -13.15 -5.47 8.10
N ARG A 67 -13.01 -6.56 8.84
CA ARG A 67 -13.88 -6.91 9.98
C ARG A 67 -13.23 -6.72 11.35
N VAL A 68 -11.93 -7.01 11.48
CA VAL A 68 -11.22 -7.02 12.77
C VAL A 68 -10.16 -5.93 12.81
N PHE A 69 -10.27 -5.06 13.81
CA PHE A 69 -9.30 -4.04 14.13
C PHE A 69 -8.64 -4.35 15.48
N ILE A 70 -7.32 -4.48 15.50
CA ILE A 70 -6.53 -4.66 16.71
C ILE A 70 -6.13 -3.29 17.26
N LYS A 71 -6.41 -3.06 18.55
CA LYS A 71 -5.87 -1.92 19.30
C LYS A 71 -4.66 -2.38 20.09
N ILE A 72 -3.52 -1.71 19.89
CA ILE A 72 -2.31 -1.96 20.67
C ILE A 72 -1.43 -0.71 20.68
N TRP A 73 -0.58 -0.57 21.71
CA TRP A 73 0.31 0.58 21.92
C TRP A 73 -0.40 1.94 21.99
N ASN A 74 -1.71 1.94 22.26
CA ASN A 74 -2.57 3.12 22.22
C ASN A 74 -2.41 3.95 20.94
N ASP A 75 -2.25 3.29 19.78
CA ASP A 75 -2.20 3.99 18.50
C ASP A 75 -3.54 4.71 18.21
N PRO A 76 -3.53 5.82 17.46
CA PRO A 76 -4.70 6.65 17.25
C PRO A 76 -5.63 6.13 16.14
N TRP A 77 -5.26 5.08 15.42
CA TRP A 77 -5.82 4.81 14.08
C TRP A 77 -7.23 4.27 14.10
N TYR A 78 -7.64 3.59 15.17
CA TYR A 78 -9.03 3.23 15.34
C TYR A 78 -9.94 4.46 15.36
N ASP A 79 -9.57 5.50 16.12
CA ASP A 79 -10.37 6.72 16.20
C ASP A 79 -10.41 7.43 14.84
N ARG A 80 -9.28 7.41 14.09
CA ARG A 80 -9.19 8.03 12.76
C ARG A 80 -10.00 7.35 11.68
N VAL A 81 -10.24 6.04 11.79
CA VAL A 81 -11.01 5.33 10.76
C VAL A 81 -12.52 5.49 10.96
N VAL A 82 -12.99 5.65 12.20
CA VAL A 82 -14.43 5.78 12.51
C VAL A 82 -14.93 7.22 12.73
N GLU A 83 -14.01 8.20 12.79
CA GLU A 83 -14.37 9.63 12.92
C GLU A 83 -15.22 10.12 11.73
N SER A 84 -15.80 11.32 11.86
CA SER A 84 -16.57 11.91 10.76
C SER A 84 -15.69 12.19 9.54
N GLY A 85 -16.16 11.77 8.36
CA GLY A 85 -15.40 11.74 7.11
C GLY A 85 -14.40 10.59 7.00
N GLY A 86 -14.16 9.81 8.06
CA GLY A 86 -13.31 8.62 8.04
C GLY A 86 -13.85 7.51 7.12
N LEU A 87 -13.01 6.53 6.79
CA LEU A 87 -13.38 5.45 5.85
C LEU A 87 -14.50 4.55 6.39
N CYS A 88 -14.61 4.40 7.70
CA CYS A 88 -15.63 3.60 8.37
C CYS A 88 -16.59 4.46 9.20
N GLU A 89 -16.81 5.72 8.81
CA GLU A 89 -17.76 6.60 9.51
C GLU A 89 -19.14 5.91 9.65
N GLY A 90 -19.64 5.83 10.87
CA GLY A 90 -20.95 5.26 11.19
C GLY A 90 -21.03 3.73 11.10
N TRP A 91 -19.91 3.02 10.91
CA TRP A 91 -19.87 1.56 11.07
C TRP A 91 -20.12 1.19 12.53
N LYS A 92 -20.74 0.03 12.75
CA LYS A 92 -20.98 -0.46 14.11
C LYS A 92 -19.65 -0.94 14.69
N THR A 93 -19.42 -0.69 15.98
CA THR A 93 -18.26 -1.25 16.69
C THR A 93 -18.70 -2.21 17.78
N THR A 94 -17.98 -3.33 17.91
CA THR A 94 -18.15 -4.29 19.01
C THR A 94 -16.80 -4.70 19.56
N ASP A 95 -16.56 -4.49 20.86
CA ASP A 95 -15.36 -5.01 21.52
C ASP A 95 -15.45 -6.54 21.66
N ILE A 96 -14.33 -7.23 21.44
CA ILE A 96 -14.27 -8.69 21.48
C ILE A 96 -12.93 -9.19 22.05
N GLY A 97 -12.97 -10.30 22.78
CA GLY A 97 -11.76 -11.02 23.23
C GLY A 97 -11.30 -12.04 22.20
N LEU A 98 -10.00 -12.39 22.20
CA LEU A 98 -9.40 -13.28 21.20
C LEU A 98 -10.11 -14.64 21.09
N GLY A 99 -10.47 -15.27 22.22
CA GLY A 99 -11.19 -16.55 22.20
C GLY A 99 -12.57 -16.45 21.55
N ALA A 100 -13.35 -15.43 21.95
CA ALA A 100 -14.66 -15.17 21.36
C ALA A 100 -14.57 -14.82 19.86
N LEU A 101 -13.49 -14.16 19.44
CA LEU A 101 -13.23 -13.87 18.03
C LEU A 101 -12.96 -15.15 17.22
N ILE A 102 -12.17 -16.07 17.77
CA ILE A 102 -11.91 -17.38 17.16
C ILE A 102 -13.20 -18.20 17.04
N ASP A 103 -14.05 -18.17 18.05
CA ASP A 103 -15.34 -18.87 18.04
C ASP A 103 -16.30 -18.24 17.03
N LEU A 104 -16.35 -16.92 16.96
CA LEU A 104 -17.22 -16.18 16.04
C LEU A 104 -16.88 -16.47 14.57
N PHE A 105 -15.59 -16.57 14.23
CA PHE A 105 -15.12 -16.82 12.87
C PHE A 105 -14.53 -18.22 12.69
N ARG A 106 -15.09 -19.20 13.41
CA ARG A 106 -14.65 -20.60 13.41
C ARG A 106 -14.70 -21.23 12.02
N ASP A 107 -15.66 -20.84 11.20
CA ASP A 107 -15.88 -21.27 9.82
C ASP A 107 -14.74 -20.85 8.87
N ARG A 108 -14.01 -19.79 9.21
CA ARG A 108 -12.86 -19.27 8.44
C ARG A 108 -11.52 -19.87 8.85
N ILE A 109 -11.50 -20.68 9.91
CA ILE A 109 -10.29 -21.24 10.50
C ILE A 109 -10.33 -22.76 10.38
N ASN A 110 -9.47 -23.35 9.58
CA ASN A 110 -9.43 -24.81 9.39
C ASN A 110 -8.75 -25.55 10.55
N GLY A 111 -7.79 -24.92 11.24
CA GLY A 111 -7.03 -25.55 12.32
C GLY A 111 -5.76 -24.79 12.68
N VAL A 112 -4.79 -25.47 13.30
CA VAL A 112 -3.49 -24.89 13.67
C VAL A 112 -2.34 -25.49 12.87
N VAL A 113 -1.30 -24.69 12.67
CA VAL A 113 -0.01 -25.09 12.13
C VAL A 113 1.04 -24.91 13.23
N LEU A 114 1.58 -26.00 13.73
CA LEU A 114 2.55 -25.99 14.82
C LEU A 114 3.96 -25.80 14.27
N TYR A 115 4.74 -24.95 14.96
CA TYR A 115 6.16 -24.76 14.69
C TYR A 115 7.02 -24.94 15.94
N ASP A 116 8.33 -25.03 15.76
CA ASP A 116 9.27 -25.29 16.86
C ASP A 116 9.15 -24.28 18.00
N GLY A 117 9.23 -24.76 19.24
CA GLY A 117 8.93 -23.96 20.44
C GLY A 117 10.10 -23.20 21.07
N ASN A 118 11.33 -23.50 20.64
CA ASN A 118 12.56 -23.15 21.36
C ASN A 118 13.57 -22.44 20.43
N THR A 119 13.96 -21.22 20.78
CA THR A 119 14.88 -20.38 19.99
C THR A 119 16.33 -20.85 19.94
N THR A 120 16.69 -21.85 20.74
CA THR A 120 18.07 -22.36 20.86
C THR A 120 18.24 -23.73 20.20
N THR A 121 17.23 -24.59 20.30
CA THR A 121 17.30 -26.00 19.88
C THR A 121 16.35 -26.35 18.75
N GLY A 122 15.36 -25.51 18.48
CA GLY A 122 14.40 -25.68 17.39
C GLY A 122 14.84 -24.99 16.10
N VAL A 123 14.15 -25.31 15.00
CA VAL A 123 14.35 -24.64 13.71
C VAL A 123 13.50 -23.38 13.69
N ILE A 124 14.09 -22.24 14.07
CA ILE A 124 13.38 -20.96 14.26
C ILE A 124 12.60 -20.47 13.03
N SER A 125 13.07 -20.77 11.81
CA SER A 125 12.38 -20.43 10.55
C SER A 125 11.04 -21.15 10.36
N THR A 126 10.79 -22.24 11.10
CA THR A 126 9.50 -22.94 11.03
C THR A 126 8.33 -22.06 11.45
N SER A 127 8.57 -20.99 12.22
CA SER A 127 7.57 -19.97 12.54
C SER A 127 7.01 -19.27 11.29
N LEU A 128 7.88 -18.77 10.40
CA LEU A 128 7.48 -18.10 9.15
C LEU A 128 6.94 -19.08 8.11
N VAL A 129 7.49 -20.30 8.06
CA VAL A 129 6.93 -21.37 7.23
C VAL A 129 5.52 -21.72 7.71
N ALA A 130 5.30 -21.81 9.02
CA ALA A 130 3.97 -22.03 9.57
C ALA A 130 3.01 -20.88 9.24
N THR A 131 3.46 -19.62 9.27
CA THR A 131 2.66 -18.46 8.84
C THR A 131 2.27 -18.56 7.37
N THR A 132 3.20 -18.91 6.48
CA THR A 132 2.91 -19.14 5.05
C THR A 132 1.85 -20.23 4.87
N VAL A 133 2.04 -21.37 5.54
CA VAL A 133 1.08 -22.50 5.51
C VAL A 133 -0.29 -22.07 6.05
N ALA A 134 -0.31 -21.34 7.17
CA ALA A 134 -1.52 -20.82 7.80
C ALA A 134 -2.29 -19.88 6.85
N GLY A 135 -1.59 -19.02 6.12
CA GLY A 135 -2.19 -18.16 5.09
C GLY A 135 -2.89 -18.98 4.01
N VAL A 136 -2.19 -19.96 3.43
CA VAL A 136 -2.71 -20.76 2.31
C VAL A 136 -3.82 -21.72 2.74
N GLU A 137 -3.67 -22.39 3.88
CA GLU A 137 -4.53 -23.51 4.33
C GLU A 137 -5.62 -23.06 5.33
N ASN A 138 -5.80 -21.74 5.49
CA ASN A 138 -6.71 -21.11 6.44
C ASN A 138 -6.45 -21.54 7.91
N GLY A 139 -5.18 -21.66 8.28
CA GLY A 139 -4.76 -22.08 9.62
C GLY A 139 -4.35 -20.93 10.53
N ILE A 140 -4.08 -21.25 11.79
CA ILE A 140 -3.42 -20.37 12.75
C ILE A 140 -2.02 -20.92 13.02
N ALA A 141 -0.97 -20.14 12.75
CA ALA A 141 0.38 -20.50 13.15
C ALA A 141 0.52 -20.32 14.67
N VAL A 142 1.02 -21.36 15.36
CA VAL A 142 1.23 -21.28 16.83
C VAL A 142 2.46 -22.08 17.27
N ARG A 143 3.19 -21.50 18.22
CA ARG A 143 4.37 -22.11 18.82
C ARG A 143 3.99 -23.35 19.60
N LYS A 144 4.69 -24.47 19.39
CA LYS A 144 4.43 -25.71 20.13
C LYS A 144 5.06 -25.65 21.54
N ASP A 145 4.42 -24.89 22.43
CA ASP A 145 4.75 -24.84 23.86
C ASP A 145 3.81 -25.77 24.64
N THR A 146 4.32 -26.87 25.17
CA THR A 146 3.50 -27.87 25.89
C THR A 146 3.25 -27.50 27.35
N SER A 147 3.76 -26.37 27.84
CA SER A 147 3.57 -25.90 29.22
C SER A 147 2.10 -25.60 29.51
N ALA A 148 1.65 -25.87 30.73
CA ALA A 148 0.29 -25.55 31.15
C ALA A 148 0.00 -24.05 30.98
N GLY A 149 -1.18 -23.70 30.45
CA GLY A 149 -1.57 -22.31 30.17
C GLY A 149 -0.94 -21.70 28.92
N SER A 150 -0.25 -22.48 28.08
CA SER A 150 0.24 -22.02 26.78
C SER A 150 -0.88 -21.82 25.77
N MET A 151 -0.63 -20.98 24.77
CA MET A 151 -1.57 -20.76 23.67
C MET A 151 -1.80 -22.04 22.84
N TYR A 152 -0.78 -22.89 22.69
CA TYR A 152 -0.93 -24.20 22.05
C TYR A 152 -1.93 -25.09 22.80
N ASN A 153 -1.80 -25.19 24.13
CA ASN A 153 -2.72 -25.99 24.94
C ASN A 153 -4.14 -25.40 24.88
N TYR A 154 -4.29 -24.08 25.00
CA TYR A 154 -5.58 -23.41 24.84
C TYR A 154 -6.24 -23.75 23.49
N LEU A 155 -5.54 -23.58 22.37
CA LEU A 155 -6.12 -23.78 21.05
C LEU A 155 -6.43 -25.24 20.73
N VAL A 156 -5.64 -26.21 21.21
CA VAL A 156 -5.68 -27.60 20.74
C VAL A 156 -6.22 -28.57 21.80
N ASN A 157 -5.80 -28.43 23.06
CA ASN A 157 -5.94 -29.48 24.07
C ASN A 157 -6.95 -29.16 25.17
N ASP A 158 -7.04 -27.90 25.58
CA ASP A 158 -7.80 -27.49 26.75
C ASP A 158 -9.30 -27.74 26.55
N ALA A 159 -9.96 -28.23 27.61
CA ALA A 159 -11.37 -28.62 27.54
C ALA A 159 -12.29 -27.44 27.19
N ASP A 160 -11.93 -26.25 27.68
CA ASP A 160 -12.64 -24.99 27.52
C ASP A 160 -12.09 -24.13 26.36
N GLY A 161 -11.12 -24.67 25.61
CA GLY A 161 -10.58 -24.05 24.39
C GLY A 161 -11.32 -24.49 23.12
N PRO A 162 -10.98 -23.90 21.95
CA PRO A 162 -11.69 -24.18 20.70
C PRO A 162 -11.41 -25.56 20.09
N LYS A 163 -10.43 -26.31 20.60
CA LYS A 163 -10.06 -27.68 20.17
C LYS A 163 -9.83 -27.79 18.66
N LEU A 164 -8.98 -26.90 18.16
CA LEU A 164 -8.63 -26.83 16.75
C LEU A 164 -7.84 -28.06 16.31
N PRO A 165 -8.14 -28.64 15.14
CA PRO A 165 -7.34 -29.74 14.62
C PRO A 165 -5.94 -29.23 14.24
N VAL A 166 -4.94 -30.09 14.42
CA VAL A 166 -3.59 -29.83 13.93
C VAL A 166 -3.54 -30.16 12.43
N LEU A 167 -3.39 -29.13 11.59
CA LEU A 167 -3.26 -29.29 10.14
C LEU A 167 -1.87 -29.81 9.78
N PHE A 168 -0.85 -29.17 10.35
CA PHE A 168 0.55 -29.52 10.17
C PHE A 168 1.30 -29.34 11.49
N ASP A 169 2.25 -30.24 11.74
CA ASP A 169 3.19 -30.14 12.85
C ASP A 169 4.61 -30.15 12.27
N LEU A 170 5.21 -28.96 12.18
CA LEU A 170 6.53 -28.74 11.59
C LEU A 170 7.66 -28.96 12.61
N THR A 171 7.34 -29.17 13.89
CA THR A 171 8.32 -29.35 14.96
C THR A 171 9.23 -30.54 14.65
N GLY A 172 10.55 -30.27 14.63
CA GLY A 172 11.58 -31.28 14.39
C GLY A 172 11.53 -31.97 13.02
N LYS A 173 10.87 -31.38 12.00
CA LYS A 173 10.80 -31.97 10.64
C LYS A 173 12.02 -31.71 9.79
N PHE A 174 12.76 -30.65 10.06
CA PHE A 174 13.91 -30.23 9.27
C PHE A 174 15.19 -30.44 10.05
N THR A 175 16.15 -31.15 9.46
CA THR A 175 17.37 -31.60 10.15
C THR A 175 18.66 -31.06 9.51
N GLY A 176 18.59 -30.40 8.35
CA GLY A 176 19.76 -29.96 7.61
C GLY A 176 20.58 -31.11 7.02
N THR A 177 20.00 -32.31 6.91
CA THR A 177 20.68 -33.50 6.39
C THR A 177 19.72 -34.42 5.64
N GLY A 178 20.25 -35.25 4.73
CA GLY A 178 19.46 -36.25 4.00
C GLY A 178 18.56 -35.65 2.93
N THR A 179 17.27 -35.99 2.96
CA THR A 179 16.24 -35.48 2.04
C THR A 179 15.26 -34.61 2.83
N ILE A 180 14.91 -33.46 2.27
CA ILE A 180 13.96 -32.53 2.90
C ILE A 180 12.62 -33.25 3.09
N TRP A 181 12.01 -33.04 4.27
CA TRP A 181 10.82 -33.75 4.69
C TRP A 181 9.69 -33.66 3.64
N GLN A 182 9.14 -34.81 3.22
CA GLN A 182 8.08 -34.91 2.21
C GLN A 182 8.40 -34.27 0.83
N THR A 183 9.67 -34.22 0.45
CA THR A 183 10.10 -33.88 -0.91
C THR A 183 11.07 -34.93 -1.46
N SER A 184 11.47 -34.77 -2.72
CA SER A 184 12.58 -35.52 -3.32
C SER A 184 13.90 -34.74 -3.29
N THR A 185 13.91 -33.54 -2.71
CA THR A 185 15.01 -32.60 -2.76
C THR A 185 16.02 -32.91 -1.65
N PRO A 186 17.31 -33.10 -1.99
CA PRO A 186 18.36 -33.23 -0.97
C PRO A 186 18.39 -32.00 -0.06
N SER A 187 18.76 -32.21 1.20
CA SER A 187 18.95 -31.11 2.14
C SER A 187 19.99 -30.10 1.62
N THR A 188 19.77 -28.83 1.93
CA THR A 188 20.71 -27.74 1.63
C THR A 188 21.92 -27.73 2.57
N GLY A 189 21.96 -28.61 3.57
CA GLY A 189 22.94 -28.55 4.67
C GLY A 189 22.58 -27.53 5.75
N SER A 190 21.32 -27.08 5.79
CA SER A 190 20.77 -26.17 6.82
C SER A 190 19.31 -26.52 7.07
N ALA A 191 18.96 -26.80 8.33
CA ALA A 191 17.57 -27.06 8.71
C ALA A 191 16.68 -25.83 8.47
N LYS A 192 17.23 -24.62 8.65
CA LYS A 192 16.56 -23.35 8.39
C LYS A 192 16.14 -23.24 6.93
N CYS A 193 17.09 -23.47 6.02
CA CYS A 193 16.87 -23.41 4.58
C CYS A 193 15.97 -24.55 4.07
N ASP A 194 16.14 -25.76 4.61
CA ASP A 194 15.29 -26.92 4.26
C ASP A 194 13.80 -26.62 4.49
N ALA A 195 13.47 -25.92 5.59
CA ALA A 195 12.11 -25.51 5.90
C ALA A 195 11.52 -24.57 4.82
N TYR A 196 12.30 -23.59 4.35
CA TYR A 196 11.87 -22.68 3.31
C TYR A 196 11.78 -23.33 1.93
N ILE A 197 12.71 -24.22 1.57
CA ILE A 197 12.65 -24.98 0.31
C ILE A 197 11.41 -25.87 0.30
N TRP A 198 11.09 -26.54 1.41
CA TRP A 198 9.84 -27.29 1.54
C TRP A 198 8.61 -26.40 1.30
N ALA A 199 8.55 -25.24 1.94
CA ALA A 199 7.43 -24.31 1.78
C ALA A 199 7.30 -23.81 0.34
N LYS A 200 8.41 -23.41 -0.28
CA LYS A 200 8.48 -22.98 -1.69
C LYS A 200 7.94 -24.07 -2.62
N GLU A 201 8.42 -25.31 -2.49
CA GLU A 201 7.97 -26.43 -3.33
C GLU A 201 6.50 -26.77 -3.14
N LYS A 202 5.98 -26.65 -1.92
CA LYS A 202 4.57 -26.96 -1.64
C LYS A 202 3.62 -25.85 -2.06
N TYR A 203 4.04 -24.59 -2.03
CA TYR A 203 3.12 -23.45 -2.13
C TYR A 203 3.43 -22.45 -3.24
N ILE A 204 4.70 -22.06 -3.46
CA ILE A 204 5.03 -21.18 -4.58
C ILE A 204 5.01 -21.98 -5.89
N ASP A 205 5.73 -23.10 -5.95
CA ASP A 205 5.90 -23.87 -7.19
C ASP A 205 4.58 -24.49 -7.68
N THR A 206 3.63 -24.72 -6.77
CA THR A 206 2.29 -25.25 -7.09
C THR A 206 1.25 -24.18 -7.34
N GLY A 207 1.60 -22.89 -7.24
CA GLY A 207 0.69 -21.76 -7.45
C GLY A 207 -0.37 -21.56 -6.36
N LYS A 208 -0.15 -22.08 -5.15
CA LYS A 208 -1.06 -21.91 -4.00
C LYS A 208 -0.78 -20.65 -3.19
N CYS A 209 0.46 -20.20 -3.17
CA CYS A 209 0.92 -18.93 -2.58
C CYS A 209 0.78 -17.81 -3.62
N ASP A 210 0.45 -16.60 -3.19
CA ASP A 210 0.55 -15.42 -4.05
C ASP A 210 2.04 -15.10 -4.28
N PRO A 211 2.55 -15.21 -5.53
CA PRO A 211 3.96 -14.98 -5.81
C PRO A 211 4.33 -13.48 -5.84
N THR A 212 3.35 -12.58 -5.71
CA THR A 212 3.55 -11.12 -5.75
C THR A 212 3.64 -10.48 -4.36
N VAL A 213 3.44 -11.25 -3.28
CA VAL A 213 3.49 -10.74 -1.91
C VAL A 213 4.48 -11.54 -1.07
N LEU A 214 5.55 -10.87 -0.65
CA LEU A 214 6.64 -11.42 0.15
C LEU A 214 6.78 -10.64 1.46
N LEU A 215 7.09 -11.35 2.54
CA LEU A 215 7.39 -10.74 3.84
C LEU A 215 8.78 -11.14 4.29
N TYR A 216 9.66 -10.16 4.41
CA TYR A 216 10.99 -10.29 4.99
C TYR A 216 10.97 -9.81 6.44
N THR A 217 10.83 -10.73 7.38
CA THR A 217 10.50 -10.41 8.77
C THR A 217 11.16 -11.39 9.73
N LEU A 218 11.42 -11.00 10.97
CA LEU A 218 12.03 -11.87 11.97
C LEU A 218 11.21 -13.14 12.18
N ASP A 219 11.92 -14.26 12.22
CA ASP A 219 11.38 -15.55 12.63
C ASP A 219 11.22 -15.65 14.16
N LEU A 220 11.19 -16.86 14.71
CA LEU A 220 10.99 -17.10 16.14
C LEU A 220 12.04 -16.38 17.01
N TRP A 221 13.17 -15.96 16.45
CA TRP A 221 14.12 -15.08 17.12
C TRP A 221 13.46 -13.84 17.75
N GLY A 222 12.41 -13.29 17.11
CA GLY A 222 11.68 -12.12 17.57
C GLY A 222 11.00 -12.26 18.94
N ILE A 223 10.88 -13.48 19.49
CA ILE A 223 10.37 -13.69 20.87
C ILE A 223 11.29 -13.08 21.93
N ASP A 224 12.59 -13.01 21.65
CA ASP A 224 13.59 -12.49 22.58
C ASP A 224 13.75 -10.96 22.44
N GLU A 225 13.15 -10.37 21.42
CA GLU A 225 13.11 -8.92 21.23
C GLU A 225 12.05 -8.30 22.18
N SER A 226 12.49 -7.42 23.07
CA SER A 226 11.67 -6.93 24.20
C SER A 226 10.50 -6.02 23.79
N ASP A 227 10.54 -5.47 22.58
CA ASP A 227 9.58 -4.46 22.10
C ASP A 227 8.65 -5.06 21.04
N GLY A 228 7.33 -4.94 21.23
CA GLY A 228 6.35 -5.59 20.38
C GLY A 228 6.49 -5.25 18.88
N LEU A 229 6.87 -4.01 18.55
CA LEU A 229 7.17 -3.59 17.18
C LEU A 229 8.40 -4.31 16.60
N ARG A 230 9.39 -4.61 17.44
CA ARG A 230 10.64 -5.30 17.05
C ARG A 230 10.43 -6.77 16.79
N SER A 231 9.36 -7.39 17.31
CA SER A 231 8.99 -8.77 16.97
C SER A 231 8.42 -8.92 15.55
N GLN A 232 7.96 -7.82 14.94
CA GLN A 232 7.42 -7.73 13.57
C GLN A 232 6.15 -8.57 13.28
N LEU A 233 5.63 -9.30 14.27
CA LEU A 233 4.50 -10.23 14.11
C LEU A 233 3.24 -9.61 13.51
N PHE A 234 2.97 -8.33 13.81
CA PHE A 234 1.78 -7.67 13.32
C PHE A 234 1.79 -7.36 11.82
N ASN A 235 2.94 -7.47 11.13
CA ASN A 235 2.97 -7.46 9.66
C ASN A 235 2.40 -8.76 9.05
N LEU A 236 2.36 -9.85 9.82
CA LEU A 236 1.98 -11.17 9.33
C LEU A 236 0.48 -11.29 9.05
N ASP A 237 -0.36 -10.39 9.57
CA ASP A 237 -1.79 -10.36 9.23
C ASP A 237 -1.99 -10.16 7.71
N TYR A 238 -1.16 -9.31 7.09
CA TYR A 238 -1.13 -9.08 5.65
C TYR A 238 -0.65 -10.31 4.88
N ALA A 239 0.38 -11.01 5.37
CA ALA A 239 0.82 -12.29 4.78
C ALA A 239 -0.31 -13.30 4.73
N ILE A 240 -1.01 -13.45 5.86
CA ILE A 240 -2.12 -14.38 5.99
C ILE A 240 -3.22 -13.96 5.03
N LYS A 241 -3.65 -12.70 5.05
CA LYS A 241 -4.68 -12.18 4.14
C LYS A 241 -4.37 -12.51 2.68
N LYS A 242 -3.18 -12.13 2.20
CA LYS A 242 -2.77 -12.24 0.79
C LYS A 242 -2.28 -13.64 0.40
N LYS A 243 -2.19 -14.59 1.35
CA LYS A 243 -1.49 -15.87 1.14
C LYS A 243 -0.05 -15.66 0.65
N GLY A 244 0.64 -14.68 1.23
CA GLY A 244 2.01 -14.33 0.90
C GLY A 244 3.04 -15.28 1.49
N PHE A 245 4.28 -15.19 1.01
CA PHE A 245 5.39 -16.03 1.46
C PHE A 245 6.27 -15.30 2.47
N CYS A 246 6.46 -15.88 3.66
CA CYS A 246 7.26 -15.30 4.73
C CYS A 246 8.63 -15.98 4.84
N PHE A 247 9.71 -15.20 4.89
CA PHE A 247 11.06 -15.71 5.04
C PHE A 247 12.02 -14.68 5.62
N GLU A 248 13.17 -15.15 6.08
CA GLU A 248 14.28 -14.31 6.49
C GLU A 248 15.60 -15.07 6.26
N LEU A 249 16.45 -14.52 5.39
CA LEU A 249 17.68 -15.18 4.93
C LEU A 249 18.80 -14.16 4.72
N SER A 250 20.01 -14.55 5.08
CA SER A 250 21.23 -13.77 4.82
C SER A 250 21.50 -13.64 3.32
N PRO A 251 21.94 -12.45 2.84
CA PRO A 251 22.36 -12.28 1.45
C PRO A 251 23.77 -12.81 1.16
N TRP A 252 24.52 -13.24 2.18
CA TRP A 252 25.96 -13.54 2.08
C TRP A 252 26.25 -15.01 1.77
N ALA A 253 27.34 -15.24 1.03
CA ALA A 253 27.83 -16.59 0.68
C ALA A 253 29.20 -16.92 1.29
N ASP A 254 29.88 -15.93 1.86
CA ASP A 254 31.23 -16.01 2.39
C ASP A 254 31.29 -16.18 3.92
N GLU A 255 30.13 -16.17 4.59
CA GLU A 255 29.98 -16.43 6.02
C GLU A 255 28.70 -17.22 6.32
N ALA A 256 28.65 -17.84 7.50
CA ALA A 256 27.42 -18.36 8.07
C ALA A 256 26.75 -17.24 8.90
N PRO A 257 25.41 -17.12 8.87
CA PRO A 257 24.71 -16.10 9.64
C PRO A 257 24.72 -16.38 11.14
N ASN A 258 24.44 -15.34 11.92
CA ASN A 258 24.42 -15.39 13.39
C ASN A 258 23.31 -16.29 13.97
N ASP A 259 22.30 -16.64 13.17
CA ASP A 259 21.12 -17.42 13.57
C ASP A 259 21.13 -18.89 13.12
N ASP A 260 22.04 -19.26 12.20
CA ASP A 260 22.36 -20.64 11.83
C ASP A 260 23.87 -20.76 11.53
N PRO A 261 24.74 -20.67 12.57
CA PRO A 261 26.19 -20.59 12.40
C PRO A 261 26.83 -21.89 11.92
N THR A 262 26.05 -22.98 11.86
CA THR A 262 26.52 -24.30 11.43
C THR A 262 26.13 -24.66 10.00
N GLN A 263 25.39 -23.79 9.30
CA GLN A 263 25.00 -24.07 7.93
C GLN A 263 26.17 -24.22 6.98
N THR A 264 25.92 -24.90 5.86
CA THR A 264 26.80 -24.83 4.69
C THR A 264 26.87 -23.38 4.18
N LEU A 265 28.08 -22.88 3.91
CA LEU A 265 28.29 -21.51 3.43
C LEU A 265 27.45 -21.21 2.18
N GLY A 266 26.72 -20.09 2.22
CA GLY A 266 25.82 -19.65 1.16
C GLY A 266 24.49 -20.39 1.04
N ALA A 267 24.14 -21.28 1.97
CA ALA A 267 22.82 -21.93 1.95
C ALA A 267 21.68 -20.91 2.04
N ASP A 268 21.78 -19.91 2.93
CA ASP A 268 20.80 -18.83 3.04
C ASP A 268 20.63 -18.07 1.72
N ARG A 269 21.74 -17.57 1.16
CA ARG A 269 21.72 -16.82 -0.10
C ARG A 269 21.15 -17.65 -1.25
N ASN A 270 21.55 -18.91 -1.39
CA ASN A 270 21.04 -19.78 -2.47
C ASN A 270 19.54 -20.05 -2.32
N THR A 271 19.06 -20.22 -1.08
CA THR A 271 17.64 -20.39 -0.77
C THR A 271 16.86 -19.11 -1.09
N LEU A 272 17.39 -17.94 -0.73
CA LEU A 272 16.82 -16.62 -1.05
C LEU A 272 16.62 -16.45 -2.55
N LEU A 273 17.67 -16.68 -3.34
CA LEU A 273 17.61 -16.58 -4.80
C LEU A 273 16.61 -17.59 -5.40
N SER A 274 16.51 -18.79 -4.82
CA SER A 274 15.58 -19.84 -5.26
C SER A 274 14.11 -19.44 -5.05
N ILE A 275 13.78 -18.84 -3.90
CA ILE A 275 12.43 -18.32 -3.60
C ILE A 275 12.06 -17.21 -4.59
N LEU A 276 12.95 -16.22 -4.75
CA LEU A 276 12.72 -15.08 -5.66
C LEU A 276 12.60 -15.53 -7.12
N ASN A 277 13.40 -16.50 -7.55
CA ASN A 277 13.31 -17.09 -8.89
C ASN A 277 11.97 -17.81 -9.11
N ALA A 278 11.47 -18.53 -8.11
CA ALA A 278 10.17 -19.19 -8.21
C ALA A 278 9.01 -18.19 -8.32
N CYS A 279 9.06 -17.09 -7.56
CA CYS A 279 8.07 -16.02 -7.67
C CYS A 279 8.07 -15.39 -9.07
N ASN A 280 9.24 -15.04 -9.60
CA ASN A 280 9.37 -14.49 -10.96
C ASN A 280 8.96 -15.47 -12.05
N THR A 281 9.18 -16.77 -11.83
CA THR A 281 8.70 -17.82 -12.75
C THR A 281 7.17 -17.83 -12.77
N GLN A 282 6.52 -17.78 -11.60
CA GLN A 282 5.05 -17.78 -11.51
C GLN A 282 4.42 -16.51 -12.08
N THR A 283 5.04 -15.34 -11.90
CA THR A 283 4.54 -14.07 -12.48
C THR A 283 4.87 -13.93 -13.98
N GLY A 284 5.65 -14.84 -14.55
CA GLY A 284 6.15 -14.71 -15.91
C GLY A 284 7.02 -13.46 -16.12
N GLN A 285 7.60 -12.91 -15.04
CA GLN A 285 8.40 -11.67 -15.01
C GLN A 285 7.63 -10.41 -15.45
N LYS A 286 6.29 -10.42 -15.38
CA LYS A 286 5.44 -9.32 -15.85
C LYS A 286 4.87 -8.43 -14.74
N GLU A 287 5.12 -8.79 -13.49
CA GLU A 287 4.60 -8.09 -12.33
C GLU A 287 5.74 -7.63 -11.41
N MET A 288 5.52 -6.51 -10.73
CA MET A 288 6.32 -6.14 -9.57
C MET A 288 5.94 -7.03 -8.39
N ILE A 289 6.93 -7.40 -7.58
CA ILE A 289 6.74 -8.19 -6.36
C ILE A 289 6.85 -7.24 -5.17
N LYS A 290 5.83 -7.24 -4.32
CA LYS A 290 5.81 -6.46 -3.09
C LYS A 290 6.61 -7.17 -2.01
N LEU A 291 7.70 -6.58 -1.56
CA LEU A 291 8.45 -7.04 -0.39
C LEU A 291 8.14 -6.15 0.81
N CYS A 292 7.40 -6.68 1.77
CA CYS A 292 7.14 -6.02 3.04
C CYS A 292 8.24 -6.40 4.04
N GLY A 293 8.95 -5.41 4.59
CA GLY A 293 10.03 -5.65 5.54
C GLY A 293 11.38 -5.13 5.06
N PHE A 294 12.34 -5.07 5.98
CA PHE A 294 13.67 -4.53 5.72
C PHE A 294 14.76 -5.38 6.38
N LEU A 295 16.02 -5.08 6.07
CA LEU A 295 17.16 -5.68 6.76
C LEU A 295 17.07 -5.39 8.27
N ASN A 296 17.06 -6.45 9.08
CA ASN A 296 17.07 -6.40 10.55
C ASN A 296 18.47 -6.06 11.09
N TRP A 297 19.00 -4.89 10.70
CA TRP A 297 20.43 -4.59 10.79
C TRP A 297 21.00 -4.68 12.21
N ASP A 298 20.22 -4.45 13.24
CA ASP A 298 20.62 -4.47 14.65
C ASP A 298 20.45 -5.85 15.31
N ILE A 299 19.80 -6.80 14.61
CA ILE A 299 19.42 -8.12 15.14
C ILE A 299 20.08 -9.26 14.34
N LYS A 300 20.10 -9.20 13.00
CA LYS A 300 20.68 -10.25 12.13
C LYS A 300 21.50 -9.68 10.96
N TYR A 301 22.48 -10.48 10.53
CA TYR A 301 23.25 -10.34 9.28
C TYR A 301 24.14 -9.10 9.11
N THR A 302 24.51 -8.41 10.20
CA THR A 302 25.45 -7.28 10.13
C THR A 302 26.51 -7.35 11.22
N ASN A 303 27.51 -6.48 11.11
CA ASN A 303 28.59 -6.35 12.08
C ASN A 303 28.18 -5.71 13.42
N VAL A 304 26.95 -5.20 13.55
CA VAL A 304 26.46 -4.56 14.79
C VAL A 304 25.50 -5.43 15.60
N VAL A 305 25.22 -6.66 15.14
CA VAL A 305 24.33 -7.57 15.85
C VAL A 305 24.85 -7.87 17.26
N THR A 306 23.92 -8.01 18.20
CA THR A 306 24.25 -8.17 19.62
C THR A 306 24.20 -9.63 20.10
N ARG A 307 23.63 -10.54 19.30
CA ARG A 307 23.49 -11.96 19.60
C ARG A 307 24.02 -12.84 18.45
N GLY A 308 24.82 -13.84 18.82
CA GLY A 308 25.52 -14.71 17.87
C GLY A 308 26.84 -14.09 17.38
N THR A 309 27.44 -14.67 16.34
CA THR A 309 28.67 -14.15 15.74
C THR A 309 28.36 -12.97 14.83
N PRO A 310 28.92 -11.77 15.05
CA PRO A 310 28.71 -10.65 14.15
C PRO A 310 29.18 -10.92 12.73
N SER A 311 28.46 -10.39 11.75
CA SER A 311 28.85 -10.45 10.35
C SER A 311 30.17 -9.70 10.12
N ILE A 312 30.95 -10.15 9.15
CA ILE A 312 32.09 -9.39 8.64
C ILE A 312 31.67 -8.18 7.79
N HIS A 313 30.39 -8.08 7.44
CA HIS A 313 29.82 -7.05 6.57
C HIS A 313 29.10 -5.98 7.39
N THR A 314 29.26 -4.73 6.96
CA THR A 314 28.59 -3.57 7.57
C THR A 314 27.10 -3.54 7.26
N ILE A 315 26.36 -2.70 8.00
CA ILE A 315 24.94 -2.38 7.71
C ILE A 315 24.78 -1.98 6.23
N SER A 316 25.56 -1.00 5.77
CA SER A 316 25.45 -0.47 4.41
C SER A 316 25.74 -1.51 3.32
N GLN A 317 26.73 -2.39 3.54
CA GLN A 317 27.04 -3.48 2.62
C GLN A 317 25.88 -4.48 2.54
N SER A 318 25.32 -4.86 3.70
CA SER A 318 24.24 -5.85 3.78
C SER A 318 22.95 -5.31 3.18
N GLU A 319 22.59 -4.06 3.48
CA GLU A 319 21.42 -3.38 2.92
C GLU A 319 21.53 -3.27 1.39
N THR A 320 22.66 -2.75 0.90
CA THR A 320 22.89 -2.57 -0.54
C THR A 320 22.81 -3.91 -1.28
N THR A 321 23.39 -4.96 -0.70
CA THR A 321 23.41 -6.30 -1.31
C THR A 321 22.02 -6.92 -1.34
N LEU A 322 21.29 -6.84 -0.23
CA LEU A 322 19.94 -7.40 -0.12
C LEU A 322 18.96 -6.65 -1.04
N ASN A 323 19.00 -5.31 -1.06
CA ASN A 323 18.20 -4.50 -1.98
C ASN A 323 18.50 -4.83 -3.44
N THR A 324 19.78 -4.99 -3.78
CA THR A 324 20.19 -5.39 -5.14
C THR A 324 19.59 -6.73 -5.54
N ILE A 325 19.63 -7.72 -4.64
CA ILE A 325 19.01 -9.01 -4.88
C ILE A 325 17.49 -8.84 -5.10
N PHE A 326 16.77 -8.16 -4.21
CA PHE A 326 15.33 -8.00 -4.36
C PHE A 326 14.93 -7.30 -5.67
N ILE A 327 15.53 -6.15 -5.97
CA ILE A 327 15.17 -5.34 -7.14
C ILE A 327 15.48 -6.07 -8.45
N THR A 328 16.59 -6.80 -8.52
CA THR A 328 16.95 -7.55 -9.73
C THR A 328 16.02 -8.73 -9.99
N TYR A 329 15.27 -9.16 -8.97
CA TYR A 329 14.18 -10.14 -9.03
C TYR A 329 12.79 -9.48 -8.99
N ASN A 330 12.65 -8.29 -9.59
CA ASN A 330 11.38 -7.56 -9.73
C ASN A 330 10.71 -7.14 -8.42
N ALA A 331 11.39 -7.21 -7.27
CA ALA A 331 10.80 -6.79 -6.02
C ALA A 331 11.09 -5.32 -5.70
N TYR A 332 10.06 -4.58 -5.28
CA TYR A 332 10.23 -3.28 -4.61
C TYR A 332 10.06 -3.49 -3.11
N ILE A 333 10.70 -2.62 -2.33
CA ILE A 333 10.77 -2.77 -0.88
C ILE A 333 9.88 -1.72 -0.22
N GLU A 334 9.14 -2.15 0.79
CA GLU A 334 8.54 -1.28 1.80
C GLU A 334 9.41 -1.31 3.05
N GLY A 335 10.09 -0.20 3.32
CA GLY A 335 11.16 -0.08 4.31
C GLY A 335 10.66 -0.09 5.75
N ASP A 336 10.07 -1.19 6.21
CA ASP A 336 9.77 -1.44 7.63
C ASP A 336 11.08 -1.72 8.41
N ALA A 337 11.92 -0.69 8.47
CA ALA A 337 13.21 -0.68 9.15
C ALA A 337 13.06 -0.76 10.68
N PRO A 338 14.07 -1.28 11.42
CA PRO A 338 14.10 -1.22 12.87
C PRO A 338 13.74 0.17 13.45
N LEU A 339 12.74 0.18 14.36
CA LEU A 339 12.28 1.34 15.15
C LEU A 339 11.55 2.47 14.38
N PRO A 340 10.29 2.30 13.92
CA PRO A 340 9.40 1.13 14.04
C PRO A 340 9.47 0.14 12.87
N SER A 341 9.52 -1.16 13.19
CA SER A 341 9.76 -2.24 12.22
C SER A 341 8.53 -3.02 11.74
N CYS A 342 7.33 -2.62 12.15
CA CYS A 342 6.10 -3.18 11.60
C CYS A 342 4.93 -2.24 11.84
N MET A 343 3.81 -2.48 11.18
CA MET A 343 2.54 -1.82 11.46
C MET A 343 1.48 -2.84 11.87
N VAL A 344 0.44 -2.38 12.57
CA VAL A 344 -0.70 -3.21 12.96
C VAL A 344 -1.85 -2.93 11.98
N ASN A 345 -2.73 -3.92 11.78
CA ASN A 345 -3.95 -3.79 10.98
C ASN A 345 -3.73 -3.63 9.47
N ALA A 346 -2.61 -4.11 8.92
CA ALA A 346 -2.36 -4.00 7.47
C ALA A 346 -3.42 -4.77 6.66
N SER A 347 -3.91 -5.91 7.15
CA SER A 347 -5.01 -6.68 6.53
C SER A 347 -6.35 -5.94 6.53
N PHE A 348 -6.65 -5.18 7.59
CA PHE A 348 -7.85 -4.34 7.69
C PHE A 348 -7.75 -3.17 6.71
N ASN A 349 -6.60 -2.51 6.68
CA ASN A 349 -6.31 -1.42 5.73
C ASN A 349 -6.43 -1.86 4.27
N ASP A 350 -5.84 -3.00 3.89
CA ASP A 350 -5.98 -3.54 2.51
C ASP A 350 -7.45 -3.79 2.14
N GLY A 351 -8.29 -4.13 3.12
CA GLY A 351 -9.74 -4.31 2.93
C GLY A 351 -10.50 -3.01 2.60
N LEU A 352 -9.90 -1.84 2.82
CA LEU A 352 -10.51 -0.53 2.54
C LEU A 352 -10.07 0.07 1.20
N LEU A 353 -9.24 -0.62 0.41
CA LEU A 353 -8.72 -0.10 -0.86
C LEU A 353 -9.81 0.25 -1.88
N ALA A 354 -10.95 -0.43 -1.85
CA ALA A 354 -12.09 -0.07 -2.70
C ALA A 354 -12.62 1.34 -2.36
N ALA A 355 -12.79 1.65 -1.07
CA ALA A 355 -13.16 2.97 -0.59
C ALA A 355 -12.11 4.05 -0.94
N ILE A 356 -10.82 3.72 -0.85
CA ILE A 356 -9.72 4.61 -1.30
C ILE A 356 -9.87 4.96 -2.78
N LYS A 357 -10.11 3.95 -3.63
CA LYS A 357 -10.24 4.14 -5.09
C LYS A 357 -11.49 4.91 -5.52
N GLU A 358 -12.52 4.93 -4.67
CA GLU A 358 -13.72 5.75 -4.88
C GLU A 358 -13.53 7.22 -4.50
N ARG A 359 -12.64 7.50 -3.54
CA ARG A 359 -12.29 8.87 -3.16
C ARG A 359 -11.35 9.48 -4.21
N ARG A 360 -11.36 10.82 -4.29
CA ARG A 360 -10.39 11.56 -5.11
C ARG A 360 -9.40 12.30 -4.21
N TYR A 361 -8.21 11.74 -4.04
CA TYR A 361 -7.13 12.36 -3.29
C TYR A 361 -6.34 13.28 -4.22
N ILE A 362 -6.55 14.58 -4.10
CA ILE A 362 -5.95 15.61 -4.96
C ILE A 362 -4.90 16.36 -4.15
N GLN A 363 -3.76 16.68 -4.75
CA GLN A 363 -2.72 17.48 -4.13
C GLN A 363 -3.15 18.95 -3.98
N ASN A 364 -2.47 19.70 -3.11
CA ASN A 364 -2.60 21.16 -3.10
C ASN A 364 -2.17 21.71 -4.47
N PRO A 365 -2.87 22.70 -5.02
CA PRO A 365 -2.61 23.17 -6.37
C PRO A 365 -1.19 23.75 -6.48
N PRO A 366 -0.46 23.48 -7.58
CA PRO A 366 0.81 24.14 -7.86
C PRO A 366 0.60 25.63 -8.16
N PRO A 367 1.64 26.47 -8.06
CA PRO A 367 1.51 27.90 -8.34
C PRO A 367 1.34 28.20 -9.84
N THR A 368 0.51 29.20 -10.14
CA THR A 368 0.45 29.81 -11.46
C THR A 368 1.63 30.75 -11.69
N TYR A 369 1.90 31.12 -12.94
CA TYR A 369 2.90 32.15 -13.25
C TYR A 369 2.59 33.48 -12.54
N SER A 370 1.31 33.85 -12.46
CA SER A 370 0.88 35.05 -11.72
C SER A 370 1.16 34.95 -10.23
N ASP A 371 1.04 33.76 -9.63
CA ASP A 371 1.40 33.56 -8.21
C ASP A 371 2.91 33.74 -8.00
N MET A 372 3.74 33.23 -8.92
CA MET A 372 5.19 33.42 -8.86
C MET A 372 5.59 34.90 -8.91
N VAL A 373 4.94 35.68 -9.78
CA VAL A 373 5.16 37.13 -9.88
C VAL A 373 4.65 37.85 -8.62
N ALA A 374 3.45 37.50 -8.14
CA ALA A 374 2.86 38.11 -6.95
C ALA A 374 3.68 37.82 -5.68
N GLN A 375 4.31 36.65 -5.59
CA GLN A 375 5.21 36.28 -4.51
C GLN A 375 6.61 36.92 -4.64
N GLY A 376 6.90 37.60 -5.75
CA GLY A 376 8.21 38.21 -6.02
C GLY A 376 9.31 37.20 -6.33
N LEU A 377 8.95 36.00 -6.80
CA LEU A 377 9.89 34.98 -7.26
C LEU A 377 10.32 35.24 -8.72
N ILE A 378 9.43 35.84 -9.50
CA ILE A 378 9.68 36.30 -10.88
C ILE A 378 9.42 37.81 -10.95
N ASP A 379 10.34 38.56 -11.57
CA ASP A 379 10.22 40.01 -11.74
C ASP A 379 9.31 40.41 -12.92
N GLY A 380 9.03 41.71 -13.06
CA GLY A 380 8.20 42.23 -14.16
C GLY A 380 8.81 42.08 -15.56
N ASN A 381 10.08 41.69 -15.67
CA ASN A 381 10.76 41.37 -16.92
C ASN A 381 10.76 39.86 -17.21
N GLY A 382 10.19 39.05 -16.32
CA GLY A 382 10.13 37.60 -16.45
C GLY A 382 11.39 36.87 -15.97
N ASN A 383 12.32 37.53 -15.28
CA ASN A 383 13.49 36.88 -14.71
C ASN A 383 13.19 36.32 -13.33
N VAL A 384 13.77 35.17 -12.99
CA VAL A 384 13.79 34.69 -11.60
C VAL A 384 14.64 35.67 -10.77
N VAL A 385 14.09 36.13 -9.65
CA VAL A 385 14.75 37.11 -8.78
C VAL A 385 15.98 36.48 -8.12
N GLU A 386 17.07 37.23 -7.96
CA GLU A 386 18.25 36.74 -7.23
C GLU A 386 17.90 36.38 -5.77
N GLY A 387 18.37 35.22 -5.30
CA GLY A 387 18.11 34.73 -3.95
C GLY A 387 18.46 33.27 -3.74
N ASN A 388 18.23 32.81 -2.51
CA ASN A 388 18.48 31.44 -2.05
C ASN A 388 17.14 30.70 -1.88
N TYR A 389 16.77 29.87 -2.84
CA TYR A 389 15.54 29.10 -2.86
C TYR A 389 15.77 27.74 -2.19
N ASN A 390 15.13 27.48 -1.06
CA ASN A 390 15.40 26.34 -0.20
C ASN A 390 14.19 25.41 -0.15
N LEU A 391 14.42 24.12 -0.39
CA LEU A 391 13.45 23.05 -0.17
C LEU A 391 13.99 22.08 0.90
N ILE A 392 13.17 21.81 1.91
CA ILE A 392 13.43 20.83 2.97
C ILE A 392 12.48 19.66 2.78
N ARG A 393 13.00 18.45 2.55
CA ARG A 393 12.19 17.24 2.44
C ARG A 393 12.22 16.44 3.72
N VAL A 394 11.08 15.92 4.12
CA VAL A 394 10.95 15.10 5.32
C VAL A 394 10.89 13.64 4.94
N LEU A 395 11.96 12.95 5.30
CA LEU A 395 12.27 11.57 4.94
C LEU A 395 11.72 10.54 5.93
N GLY A 396 11.87 9.28 5.54
CA GLY A 396 11.67 8.12 6.43
C GLY A 396 10.28 7.51 6.34
N TYR A 397 9.45 7.94 5.36
CA TYR A 397 8.09 7.42 5.15
C TYR A 397 8.00 6.56 3.88
N ASP A 398 9.08 5.83 3.58
CA ASP A 398 9.17 4.78 2.56
C ASP A 398 8.70 3.40 3.05
N GLY A 399 8.41 3.28 4.35
CA GLY A 399 7.73 2.14 4.99
C GLY A 399 6.47 2.59 5.75
N PRO A 400 5.41 1.75 5.79
CA PRO A 400 4.13 2.15 6.36
C PRO A 400 4.17 2.21 7.90
N ALA A 401 5.10 1.53 8.58
CA ALA A 401 5.28 1.66 10.03
C ALA A 401 5.68 3.09 10.43
N TRP A 402 6.64 3.69 9.74
CA TRP A 402 7.08 5.06 10.01
C TRP A 402 6.01 6.10 9.70
N ALA A 403 5.26 5.90 8.60
CA ALA A 403 4.06 6.69 8.32
C ALA A 403 3.06 6.58 9.49
N SER A 404 2.79 5.36 9.96
CA SER A 404 1.79 5.11 11.01
C SER A 404 2.15 5.67 12.38
N TYR A 405 3.42 5.81 12.74
CA TYR A 405 3.79 6.23 14.10
C TYR A 405 4.57 7.55 14.13
N THR A 406 5.68 7.63 13.40
CA THR A 406 6.55 8.81 13.40
C THR A 406 5.87 9.99 12.69
N MET A 407 5.38 9.77 11.47
CA MET A 407 4.70 10.82 10.71
C MET A 407 3.45 11.30 11.46
N SER A 408 2.65 10.38 12.02
CA SER A 408 1.46 10.75 12.81
C SER A 408 1.76 11.71 13.96
N ALA A 409 2.89 11.52 14.66
CA ALA A 409 3.30 12.41 15.73
C ALA A 409 3.63 13.81 15.20
N TYR A 410 4.37 13.90 14.09
CA TYR A 410 4.72 15.17 13.44
C TYR A 410 3.51 15.83 12.77
N TYR A 411 2.56 15.02 12.33
CA TYR A 411 1.28 15.47 11.80
C TYR A 411 0.34 16.00 12.89
N ALA A 412 0.73 15.97 14.16
CA ALA A 412 0.03 16.66 15.24
C ALA A 412 0.77 17.92 15.73
N ASP A 413 1.92 18.24 15.14
CA ASP A 413 2.76 19.37 15.54
C ASP A 413 2.03 20.72 15.37
N PRO A 414 2.09 21.63 16.37
CA PRO A 414 1.38 22.91 16.34
C PRO A 414 1.91 23.92 15.30
N ASN A 415 3.12 23.73 14.78
CA ASN A 415 3.68 24.54 13.70
C ASN A 415 3.32 24.02 12.30
N ARG A 416 2.67 22.85 12.18
CA ARG A 416 2.12 22.40 10.90
C ARG A 416 1.10 23.41 10.39
N GLY A 417 1.22 23.79 9.12
CA GLY A 417 0.41 24.86 8.51
C GLY A 417 1.05 26.26 8.60
N ASN A 418 2.10 26.44 9.42
CA ASN A 418 2.89 27.68 9.45
C ASN A 418 4.14 27.58 8.56
N VAL A 419 4.66 26.38 8.34
CA VAL A 419 5.80 26.07 7.47
C VAL A 419 5.40 25.12 6.35
N ASN A 420 6.16 25.14 5.24
CA ASN A 420 5.94 24.20 4.14
C ASN A 420 6.49 22.82 4.50
N MET A 421 5.64 21.81 4.42
CA MET A 421 5.99 20.43 4.72
C MET A 421 5.94 19.57 3.46
N HIS A 422 7.02 18.83 3.24
CA HIS A 422 7.19 17.90 2.12
C HIS A 422 7.31 16.50 2.66
N TRP A 423 6.18 15.83 2.80
CA TRP A 423 6.09 14.48 3.33
C TRP A 423 6.42 13.48 2.21
N GLU A 424 7.57 12.82 2.29
CA GLU A 424 7.94 11.79 1.32
C GLU A 424 7.27 10.45 1.62
N LEU A 425 5.95 10.42 1.47
CA LEU A 425 5.10 9.26 1.72
C LEU A 425 4.89 8.47 0.42
N ASN A 426 5.60 7.36 0.24
CA ASN A 426 5.51 6.52 -0.97
C ASN A 426 4.07 6.06 -1.28
N SER A 427 3.59 6.26 -2.50
CA SER A 427 2.18 6.03 -2.87
C SER A 427 1.71 4.57 -2.70
N ASN A 428 2.57 3.57 -2.91
CA ASN A 428 2.22 2.14 -2.71
C ASN A 428 1.89 1.78 -1.25
N LEU A 429 2.28 2.62 -0.29
CA LEU A 429 2.03 2.36 1.13
C LEU A 429 0.54 2.36 1.46
N MET A 430 -0.32 2.92 0.59
CA MET A 430 -1.78 2.91 0.78
C MET A 430 -2.36 1.50 0.87
N ASP A 431 -1.71 0.50 0.28
CA ASP A 431 -2.14 -0.91 0.33
C ASP A 431 -2.17 -1.45 1.76
N ARG A 432 -1.24 -1.02 2.60
CA ARG A 432 -1.16 -1.44 4.01
C ARG A 432 -1.56 -0.31 4.96
N GLY A 433 -1.52 0.94 4.52
CA GLY A 433 -1.77 2.15 5.29
C GLY A 433 -2.92 3.02 4.79
N SER A 434 -4.00 2.42 4.27
CA SER A 434 -5.15 3.13 3.71
C SER A 434 -5.74 4.21 4.63
N VAL A 435 -5.88 3.91 5.94
CA VAL A 435 -6.43 4.84 6.95
C VAL A 435 -5.50 6.03 7.14
N GLN A 436 -4.18 5.80 7.13
CA GLN A 436 -3.16 6.83 7.25
C GLN A 436 -3.24 7.80 6.06
N PHE A 437 -3.26 7.28 4.83
CA PHE A 437 -3.40 8.10 3.62
C PHE A 437 -4.66 8.95 3.64
N ASP A 438 -5.79 8.32 3.93
CA ASP A 438 -7.07 9.02 4.00
C ASP A 438 -7.05 10.15 5.03
N TYR A 439 -6.55 9.86 6.23
CA TYR A 439 -6.44 10.83 7.30
C TYR A 439 -5.55 12.02 6.91
N TYR A 440 -4.37 11.77 6.34
CA TYR A 440 -3.46 12.83 5.93
C TYR A 440 -4.04 13.70 4.83
N TYR A 441 -4.72 13.13 3.84
CA TYR A 441 -5.34 13.95 2.79
C TYR A 441 -6.53 14.77 3.30
N ARG A 442 -7.38 14.21 4.17
CA ARG A 442 -8.52 14.96 4.73
C ARG A 442 -8.09 16.11 5.63
N HIS A 443 -6.94 15.98 6.29
CA HIS A 443 -6.45 16.95 7.28
C HIS A 443 -5.26 17.78 6.83
N LYS A 444 -4.88 17.68 5.55
CA LYS A 444 -3.79 18.48 5.00
C LYS A 444 -4.11 19.96 5.08
N THR A 445 -3.13 20.73 5.51
CA THR A 445 -3.15 22.19 5.41
C THR A 445 -2.76 22.60 3.99
N PRO A 446 -2.95 23.87 3.59
CA PRO A 446 -2.41 24.39 2.33
C PRO A 446 -0.88 24.31 2.21
N LYS A 447 -0.17 23.97 3.30
CA LYS A 447 1.28 23.84 3.35
C LYS A 447 1.78 22.39 3.46
N ASP A 448 0.89 21.41 3.44
CA ASP A 448 1.25 19.99 3.44
C ASP A 448 1.24 19.45 2.01
N PHE A 449 2.40 18.98 1.54
CA PHE A 449 2.57 18.39 0.22
C PHE A 449 3.19 17.02 0.36
N PHE A 450 2.83 16.13 -0.57
CA PHE A 450 3.18 14.72 -0.51
C PHE A 450 3.79 14.28 -1.85
N CYS A 451 4.81 13.43 -1.78
CA CYS A 451 5.46 12.87 -2.96
C CYS A 451 6.07 11.50 -2.65
N ASN A 452 6.48 10.78 -3.69
CA ASN A 452 7.26 9.56 -3.49
C ASN A 452 8.65 9.89 -2.94
N SER A 453 9.11 9.09 -2.00
CA SER A 453 10.48 9.06 -1.50
C SER A 453 11.38 8.23 -2.41
N TYR A 454 12.14 7.31 -1.83
CA TYR A 454 13.19 6.53 -2.46
C TYR A 454 12.67 5.67 -3.61
N GLY A 455 12.97 6.06 -4.85
CA GLY A 455 12.80 5.24 -6.06
C GLY A 455 11.45 5.38 -6.77
N GLY A 456 10.39 5.83 -6.08
CA GLY A 456 9.04 5.94 -6.62
C GLY A 456 8.00 5.32 -5.68
N ALA A 457 6.99 4.65 -6.24
CA ALA A 457 5.98 3.87 -5.51
C ALA A 457 6.57 2.59 -4.90
N GLY A 458 7.58 2.72 -4.05
CA GLY A 458 8.32 1.65 -3.41
C GLY A 458 9.82 1.81 -3.61
N VAL A 459 10.60 1.27 -2.68
CA VAL A 459 12.06 1.41 -2.70
C VAL A 459 12.66 0.55 -3.82
N VAL A 460 13.26 1.23 -4.80
CA VAL A 460 14.02 0.64 -5.91
C VAL A 460 15.25 1.48 -6.25
N CYS A 461 16.20 0.86 -6.96
CA CYS A 461 17.32 1.53 -7.62
C CYS A 461 17.08 1.46 -9.14
N PRO A 462 16.86 2.59 -9.84
CA PRO A 462 16.58 2.62 -11.28
C PRO A 462 17.58 1.82 -12.14
N SER A 463 18.85 1.89 -11.78
CA SER A 463 19.95 1.24 -12.50
C SER A 463 19.89 -0.29 -12.48
N LEU A 464 19.01 -0.85 -11.63
CA LEU A 464 18.76 -2.27 -11.46
C LEU A 464 17.45 -2.70 -12.14
N LEU A 465 16.77 -1.83 -12.89
CA LEU A 465 15.52 -2.14 -13.59
C LEU A 465 15.71 -2.43 -15.08
N TYR A 466 16.84 -2.05 -15.67
CA TYR A 466 17.12 -2.21 -17.10
C TYR A 466 18.38 -3.01 -17.41
N GLY A 467 18.53 -3.37 -18.69
CA GLY A 467 19.63 -4.19 -19.18
C GLY A 467 19.54 -5.64 -18.71
N THR A 468 20.69 -6.32 -18.66
CA THR A 468 20.82 -7.65 -18.03
C THR A 468 21.09 -7.45 -16.54
N ARG A 469 20.17 -7.88 -15.70
CA ARG A 469 20.19 -7.60 -14.25
C ARG A 469 20.90 -8.72 -13.50
N SER A 470 21.89 -8.40 -12.66
CA SER A 470 22.63 -9.38 -11.85
C SER A 470 22.26 -9.22 -10.39
N PRO A 471 22.04 -10.31 -9.61
CA PRO A 471 22.34 -11.71 -9.97
C PRO A 471 21.24 -12.48 -10.72
N SER A 472 20.07 -11.91 -10.97
CA SER A 472 18.92 -12.65 -11.52
C SER A 472 19.08 -13.18 -12.94
N GLY A 473 19.84 -12.47 -13.78
CA GLY A 473 19.92 -12.69 -15.22
C GLY A 473 18.69 -12.23 -16.00
N TYR A 474 17.67 -11.67 -15.35
CA TYR A 474 16.42 -11.28 -15.99
C TYR A 474 16.56 -10.03 -16.89
N PRO A 475 15.72 -9.92 -17.94
CA PRO A 475 15.68 -8.75 -18.81
C PRO A 475 15.14 -7.51 -18.08
N SER A 476 15.20 -6.37 -18.76
CA SER A 476 14.62 -5.10 -18.32
C SER A 476 13.13 -5.23 -17.95
N ILE A 477 12.71 -4.51 -16.91
CA ILE A 477 11.32 -4.41 -16.43
C ILE A 477 10.86 -2.95 -16.29
N VAL A 478 11.54 -2.01 -16.97
CA VAL A 478 11.22 -0.58 -16.87
C VAL A 478 9.75 -0.30 -17.14
N ASP A 479 9.14 -0.93 -18.14
CA ASP A 479 7.72 -0.74 -18.45
C ASP A 479 6.80 -1.22 -17.32
N VAL A 480 7.15 -2.32 -16.66
CA VAL A 480 6.42 -2.87 -15.51
C VAL A 480 6.53 -1.89 -14.33
N TRP A 481 7.73 -1.33 -14.09
CA TRP A 481 7.95 -0.34 -13.05
C TRP A 481 7.22 0.99 -13.32
N ILE A 482 7.25 1.48 -14.55
CA ILE A 482 6.52 2.69 -14.96
C ILE A 482 5.02 2.50 -14.73
N LYS A 483 4.47 1.36 -15.17
CA LYS A 483 3.06 1.03 -14.96
C LYS A 483 2.72 1.00 -13.47
N HIS A 484 3.53 0.32 -12.66
CA HIS A 484 3.36 0.25 -11.20
C HIS A 484 3.32 1.64 -10.56
N ASN A 485 4.24 2.54 -10.94
CA ASN A 485 4.24 3.91 -10.42
C ASN A 485 3.01 4.69 -10.86
N LYS A 486 2.63 4.62 -12.13
CA LYS A 486 1.44 5.30 -12.65
C LYS A 486 0.17 4.84 -11.93
N ASP A 487 0.04 3.54 -11.67
CA ASP A 487 -1.13 2.97 -11.01
C ASP A 487 -1.30 3.50 -9.57
N HIS A 488 -0.22 3.64 -8.80
CA HIS A 488 -0.29 4.17 -7.44
C HIS A 488 -0.32 5.70 -7.39
N ASN A 489 0.55 6.39 -8.14
CA ASN A 489 0.66 7.85 -8.11
C ASN A 489 -0.63 8.54 -8.55
N ARG A 490 -1.36 7.94 -9.50
CA ARG A 490 -2.65 8.44 -9.96
C ARG A 490 -3.69 8.52 -8.85
N LEU A 491 -3.69 7.58 -7.92
CA LEU A 491 -4.70 7.53 -6.85
C LEU A 491 -4.55 8.67 -5.85
N VAL A 492 -3.35 9.26 -5.75
CA VAL A 492 -3.00 10.31 -4.78
C VAL A 492 -2.47 11.60 -5.42
N ASP A 493 -2.60 11.75 -6.74
CA ASP A 493 -2.21 12.97 -7.47
C ASP A 493 -0.72 13.33 -7.26
N TYR A 494 0.16 12.32 -7.40
CA TYR A 494 1.61 12.50 -7.30
C TYR A 494 2.25 12.68 -8.69
N SER A 495 3.14 13.66 -8.79
CA SER A 495 3.95 13.91 -10.00
C SER A 495 5.42 14.24 -9.70
N ILE A 496 5.88 14.10 -8.46
CA ILE A 496 7.26 14.39 -8.03
C ILE A 496 7.87 13.14 -7.39
N ALA A 497 9.14 12.86 -7.70
CA ALA A 497 9.99 11.94 -6.94
C ALA A 497 10.96 12.75 -6.08
N GLY A 498 10.82 12.66 -4.76
CA GLY A 498 11.69 13.34 -3.81
C GLY A 498 13.09 12.72 -3.73
N TRP A 499 13.22 11.40 -3.92
CA TRP A 499 14.52 10.75 -3.73
C TRP A 499 14.77 9.65 -4.75
N LEU A 500 15.52 9.98 -5.80
CA LEU A 500 16.12 8.99 -6.70
C LEU A 500 17.56 8.71 -6.27
N ALA A 501 17.92 7.45 -6.01
CA ALA A 501 19.27 7.08 -5.60
C ALA A 501 19.69 5.71 -6.12
N ASN A 502 20.99 5.46 -6.05
CA ASN A 502 21.62 4.25 -6.56
C ASN A 502 22.83 3.83 -5.70
N PRO A 503 22.65 3.49 -4.41
CA PRO A 503 23.73 3.13 -3.49
C PRO A 503 24.59 1.97 -4.01
N ALA A 504 24.03 1.09 -4.84
CA ALA A 504 24.76 -0.03 -5.43
C ALA A 504 25.77 0.37 -6.52
N LYS A 505 25.56 1.47 -7.24
CA LYS A 505 26.43 1.88 -8.37
C LYS A 505 26.89 3.35 -8.34
N GLY A 506 26.56 4.09 -7.29
CA GLY A 506 26.98 5.49 -7.10
C GLY A 506 26.06 6.48 -7.82
N ASN A 507 26.65 7.35 -8.66
CA ASN A 507 25.91 8.40 -9.36
C ASN A 507 24.88 7.84 -10.35
N LEU A 508 23.82 8.61 -10.56
CA LEU A 508 22.77 8.32 -11.54
C LEU A 508 23.20 8.79 -12.94
N SER A 509 22.91 7.97 -13.93
CA SER A 509 23.03 8.24 -15.37
C SER A 509 21.74 8.85 -15.93
N THR A 510 21.79 9.39 -17.15
CA THR A 510 20.59 9.86 -17.86
C THR A 510 19.50 8.79 -17.94
N ALA A 511 19.89 7.53 -18.22
CA ALA A 511 18.95 6.41 -18.33
C ALA A 511 18.19 6.16 -17.01
N ASP A 512 18.83 6.37 -15.86
CA ASP A 512 18.17 6.22 -14.56
C ASP A 512 17.01 7.20 -14.40
N TYR A 513 17.21 8.46 -14.79
CA TYR A 513 16.16 9.47 -14.77
C TYR A 513 15.06 9.19 -15.80
N GLU A 514 15.41 8.73 -17.00
CA GLU A 514 14.45 8.34 -18.04
C GLU A 514 13.49 7.23 -17.56
N THR A 515 13.92 6.35 -16.67
CA THR A 515 13.02 5.34 -16.08
C THR A 515 11.97 5.91 -15.11
N ALA A 516 12.25 7.08 -14.51
CA ALA A 516 11.41 7.68 -13.48
C ALA A 516 10.50 8.80 -14.02
N ILE A 517 10.96 9.54 -15.04
CA ILE A 517 10.28 10.68 -15.67
C ILE A 517 8.81 10.40 -16.02
N PRO A 518 8.43 9.25 -16.62
CA PRO A 518 7.05 9.00 -17.05
C PRO A 518 6.00 9.00 -15.93
N ALA A 519 6.41 8.87 -14.67
CA ALA A 519 5.53 8.92 -13.50
C ALA A 519 5.82 10.12 -12.55
N HIS A 520 6.81 10.95 -12.89
CA HIS A 520 7.30 12.04 -12.04
C HIS A 520 7.60 13.29 -12.86
N GLY A 521 6.63 13.69 -13.68
CA GLY A 521 6.79 14.77 -14.66
C GLY A 521 7.04 16.16 -14.07
N ASP A 522 6.82 16.38 -12.77
CA ASP A 522 6.99 17.68 -12.13
C ASP A 522 8.33 17.94 -11.48
N GLY A 523 9.06 16.89 -11.12
CA GLY A 523 10.42 17.06 -10.62
C GLY A 523 10.99 15.79 -10.05
N ILE A 524 12.32 15.70 -10.13
CA ILE A 524 13.08 14.60 -9.57
C ILE A 524 14.23 15.17 -8.72
N GLY A 525 14.21 14.83 -7.44
CA GLY A 525 15.34 15.01 -6.56
C GLY A 525 16.24 13.80 -6.53
N ALA A 526 17.55 14.00 -6.59
CA ALA A 526 18.51 12.94 -6.34
C ALA A 526 18.92 12.88 -4.85
N GLY A 527 19.19 11.67 -4.36
CA GLY A 527 19.53 11.38 -2.96
C GLY A 527 20.91 11.85 -2.51
N VAL A 528 21.17 11.70 -1.20
CA VAL A 528 22.39 12.16 -0.48
C VAL A 528 23.73 11.51 -0.92
N TRP A 529 23.67 10.58 -1.87
CA TRP A 529 24.82 9.87 -2.45
C TRP A 529 25.03 10.17 -3.94
N VAL A 530 24.17 11.00 -4.52
CA VAL A 530 24.20 11.33 -5.94
C VAL A 530 24.70 12.75 -6.09
N TYR A 531 25.86 12.88 -6.72
CA TYR A 531 26.43 14.18 -7.03
C TYR A 531 25.88 14.70 -8.35
N ILE A 532 25.25 15.87 -8.31
CA ILE A 532 24.84 16.64 -9.49
C ILE A 532 25.52 17.99 -9.41
N ALA A 533 26.41 18.29 -10.37
CA ALA A 533 27.20 19.53 -10.37
C ALA A 533 26.32 20.78 -10.50
N SER A 534 25.24 20.71 -11.26
CA SER A 534 24.26 21.79 -11.41
C SER A 534 22.90 21.19 -11.82
N PRO A 535 21.78 21.75 -11.34
CA PRO A 535 20.45 21.33 -11.78
C PRO A 535 20.31 21.42 -13.29
N PHE A 536 19.53 20.53 -13.89
CA PHE A 536 19.33 20.48 -15.34
C PHE A 536 17.92 20.00 -15.70
N LEU A 537 17.54 20.19 -16.97
CA LEU A 537 16.31 19.64 -17.53
C LEU A 537 16.61 18.36 -18.31
N LEU A 538 15.78 17.34 -18.10
CA LEU A 538 15.70 16.18 -18.97
C LEU A 538 14.24 15.96 -19.32
N ASP A 539 13.93 15.97 -20.62
CA ASP A 539 12.55 15.92 -21.13
C ASP A 539 11.59 16.91 -20.41
N ASN A 540 12.08 18.14 -20.22
CA ASN A 540 11.38 19.22 -19.52
C ASN A 540 11.08 18.95 -18.02
N VAL A 541 11.63 17.90 -17.42
CA VAL A 541 11.56 17.63 -15.99
C VAL A 541 12.79 18.23 -15.29
N PRO A 542 12.61 19.08 -14.25
CA PRO A 542 13.73 19.60 -13.48
C PRO A 542 14.33 18.49 -12.62
N ILE A 543 15.65 18.34 -12.71
CA ILE A 543 16.45 17.39 -11.93
C ILE A 543 17.43 18.18 -11.07
N ILE A 544 17.44 17.90 -9.77
CA ILE A 544 18.32 18.54 -8.80
C ILE A 544 18.95 17.53 -7.86
N GLY A 545 20.23 17.73 -7.56
CA GLY A 545 20.95 16.94 -6.58
C GLY A 545 20.92 17.61 -5.22
N TRP A 546 21.28 16.84 -4.20
CA TRP A 546 21.43 17.35 -2.86
C TRP A 546 22.54 18.41 -2.77
N THR A 547 22.28 19.54 -2.10
CA THR A 547 23.15 20.74 -2.16
C THR A 547 23.85 21.11 -0.85
N ASN A 548 23.54 20.45 0.26
CA ASN A 548 24.15 20.77 1.57
C ASN A 548 25.48 20.02 1.78
N THR A 549 26.38 20.57 2.60
CA THR A 549 27.55 19.86 3.13
C THR A 549 27.12 18.78 4.14
N HIS A 550 27.63 17.55 3.96
CA HIS A 550 27.43 16.45 4.92
C HIS A 550 27.77 16.87 6.36
N GLY A 551 26.75 16.84 7.23
CA GLY A 551 26.89 17.10 8.66
C GLY A 551 26.61 18.53 9.14
N THR A 552 26.23 19.47 8.27
CA THR A 552 25.79 20.82 8.67
C THR A 552 24.30 20.99 8.48
N GLU A 553 23.55 21.28 9.55
CA GLU A 553 22.09 21.53 9.53
C GLU A 553 21.75 22.94 9.01
N THR A 554 22.44 23.43 7.97
CA THR A 554 22.32 24.80 7.45
C THR A 554 22.34 24.83 5.91
N PHE A 555 21.62 25.77 5.31
CA PHE A 555 21.69 26.11 3.91
C PHE A 555 22.88 27.06 3.61
N PRO A 556 23.49 26.95 2.40
CA PRO A 556 24.39 27.97 1.89
C PRO A 556 23.72 29.36 1.82
N ASP A 557 24.46 30.40 2.18
CA ASP A 557 23.98 31.79 2.29
C ASP A 557 24.68 32.66 1.22
N TYR A 558 24.27 32.52 -0.04
CA TYR A 558 24.92 33.19 -1.16
C TYR A 558 24.45 34.65 -1.31
N PRO A 559 25.36 35.63 -1.42
CA PRO A 559 24.99 37.06 -1.41
C PRO A 559 24.40 37.61 -2.71
N SER A 560 24.48 36.86 -3.82
CA SER A 560 23.95 37.27 -5.11
C SER A 560 23.74 36.06 -6.03
N GLY A 561 22.95 36.24 -7.09
CA GLY A 561 22.61 35.19 -8.05
C GLY A 561 21.39 34.35 -7.64
N VAL A 562 21.04 33.38 -8.47
CA VAL A 562 19.90 32.48 -8.28
C VAL A 562 20.39 31.10 -7.85
N HIS A 563 20.12 30.71 -6.61
CA HIS A 563 20.61 29.47 -6.03
C HIS A 563 19.46 28.60 -5.56
N PHE A 564 19.39 27.37 -6.07
CA PHE A 564 18.41 26.37 -5.64
C PHE A 564 19.10 25.38 -4.71
N ASN A 565 18.58 25.28 -3.49
CA ASN A 565 19.07 24.40 -2.46
C ASN A 565 18.07 23.30 -2.17
N TYR A 566 18.55 22.06 -2.25
CA TYR A 566 17.75 20.87 -2.10
C TYR A 566 18.30 20.03 -0.95
N TRP A 567 17.55 19.97 0.14
CA TRP A 567 17.98 19.32 1.37
C TRP A 567 16.93 18.35 1.90
N THR A 568 17.37 17.49 2.81
CA THR A 568 16.61 16.36 3.29
C THR A 568 16.89 16.12 4.76
N SER A 569 15.86 15.85 5.55
CA SER A 569 15.95 15.68 7.01
C SER A 569 14.81 14.81 7.55
N ALA A 570 14.90 14.42 8.84
CA ALA A 570 13.81 13.75 9.57
C ALA A 570 13.08 14.74 10.51
N TYR A 571 12.93 15.99 10.06
CA TYR A 571 12.49 17.12 10.88
C TYR A 571 10.98 17.14 11.12
N SER A 572 10.60 17.55 12.33
CA SER A 572 9.24 17.96 12.63
C SER A 572 8.94 19.34 12.03
N PRO A 573 7.65 19.74 11.88
CA PRO A 573 7.30 21.11 11.52
C PRO A 573 7.90 22.17 12.45
N SER A 574 8.06 21.87 13.75
CA SER A 574 8.75 22.77 14.67
C SER A 574 10.24 22.93 14.36
N ASP A 575 10.94 21.86 14.01
CA ASP A 575 12.36 21.92 13.61
C ASP A 575 12.53 22.73 12.32
N VAL A 576 11.63 22.51 11.34
CA VAL A 576 11.58 23.32 10.11
C VAL A 576 11.36 24.79 10.45
N LYS A 577 10.43 25.12 11.35
CA LYS A 577 10.17 26.50 11.76
C LYS A 577 11.39 27.17 12.38
N VAL A 578 12.10 26.46 13.25
CA VAL A 578 13.35 26.95 13.86
C VAL A 578 14.39 27.22 12.78
N LEU A 579 14.52 26.32 11.81
CA LEU A 579 15.45 26.51 10.70
C LEU A 579 15.06 27.72 9.83
N GLU A 580 13.80 27.84 9.42
CA GLU A 580 13.31 29.02 8.66
C GLU A 580 13.58 30.34 9.40
N ASP A 581 13.28 30.40 10.69
CA ASP A 581 13.48 31.59 11.52
C ASP A 581 14.96 31.97 11.65
N SER A 582 15.87 30.99 11.62
CA SER A 582 17.32 31.26 11.69
C SER A 582 17.85 32.06 10.49
N TYR A 583 17.10 32.10 9.38
CA TYR A 583 17.41 32.87 8.18
C TYR A 583 16.60 34.15 8.02
N ALA A 584 15.68 34.46 8.95
CA ALA A 584 14.79 35.62 8.84
C ALA A 584 15.54 36.96 8.74
N ASP A 585 16.71 37.06 9.38
CA ASP A 585 17.57 38.26 9.38
C ASP A 585 18.70 38.20 8.33
N SER A 586 18.80 37.14 7.51
CA SER A 586 19.81 37.07 6.45
C SER A 586 19.53 38.14 5.38
N PRO A 587 20.53 38.94 4.97
CA PRO A 587 20.36 39.91 3.89
C PRO A 587 20.27 39.27 2.50
N ASN A 588 20.49 37.96 2.38
CA ASN A 588 20.73 37.27 1.12
C ASN A 588 19.46 36.60 0.54
N ASN A 589 18.27 37.09 0.90
CA ASN A 589 16.98 36.70 0.31
C ASN A 589 16.72 35.18 0.31
N HIS A 590 16.70 34.56 1.49
CA HIS A 590 16.28 33.16 1.65
C HIS A 590 14.77 33.00 1.43
N ARG A 591 14.38 32.02 0.61
CA ARG A 591 12.98 31.67 0.30
C ARG A 591 12.76 30.19 0.56
N PHE A 592 11.96 29.84 1.57
CA PHE A 592 11.56 28.47 1.83
C PHE A 592 10.28 28.16 1.06
N LEU A 593 10.40 27.34 0.02
CA LEU A 593 9.33 27.10 -0.93
C LEU A 593 8.70 25.73 -0.73
N ASP A 594 7.46 25.56 -1.18
CA ASP A 594 6.90 24.23 -1.32
C ASP A 594 7.49 23.47 -2.52
N MET A 595 7.30 22.15 -2.58
CA MET A 595 7.90 21.29 -3.61
C MET A 595 7.43 21.63 -5.03
N TYR A 596 6.18 22.07 -5.22
CA TYR A 596 5.68 22.41 -6.54
C TYR A 596 6.20 23.78 -6.96
N THR A 597 6.13 24.76 -6.06
CA THR A 597 6.70 26.10 -6.30
C THR A 597 8.18 26.04 -6.61
N PHE A 598 8.94 25.25 -5.83
CA PHE A 598 10.36 25.04 -6.06
C PHE A 598 10.64 24.45 -7.44
N ASN A 599 9.97 23.34 -7.80
CA ASN A 599 10.24 22.66 -9.07
C ASN A 599 9.72 23.45 -10.28
N TYR A 600 8.60 24.15 -10.18
CA TYR A 600 8.07 24.99 -11.26
C TYR A 600 8.98 26.19 -11.53
N LEU A 601 9.51 26.81 -10.48
CA LEU A 601 10.47 27.90 -10.58
C LEU A 601 11.81 27.41 -11.14
N LEU A 602 12.30 26.25 -10.68
CA LEU A 602 13.51 25.62 -11.19
C LEU A 602 13.39 25.26 -12.67
N ARG A 603 12.27 24.64 -13.07
CA ARG A 603 11.99 24.32 -14.47
C ARG A 603 12.04 25.58 -15.34
N TYR A 604 11.37 26.64 -14.90
CA TYR A 604 11.33 27.91 -15.62
C TYR A 604 12.71 28.59 -15.70
N TYR A 605 13.47 28.61 -14.58
CA TYR A 605 14.82 29.15 -14.53
C TYR A 605 15.77 28.46 -15.52
N LEU A 606 15.63 27.15 -15.67
CA LEU A 606 16.41 26.35 -16.61
C LEU A 606 15.93 26.46 -18.07
N GLY A 607 14.94 27.31 -18.35
CA GLY A 607 14.38 27.54 -19.69
C GLY A 607 13.31 26.54 -20.12
N GLY A 608 12.77 25.76 -19.18
CA GLY A 608 11.68 24.81 -19.40
C GLY A 608 10.30 25.47 -19.35
N SER A 609 9.26 24.67 -19.59
CA SER A 609 7.87 25.10 -19.65
C SER A 609 6.99 24.34 -18.65
N ASN A 610 6.20 25.06 -17.86
CA ASN A 610 5.18 24.47 -16.97
C ASN A 610 3.84 24.24 -17.69
N ASN A 611 3.85 23.97 -19.00
CA ASN A 611 2.63 23.68 -19.76
C ASN A 611 2.24 22.20 -19.67
N TYR A 612 1.01 21.87 -20.04
CA TYR A 612 0.51 20.49 -20.11
C TYR A 612 0.53 19.77 -18.75
N ARG A 613 0.04 20.46 -17.70
CA ARG A 613 -0.09 19.92 -16.34
C ARG A 613 -1.54 19.99 -15.89
N THR A 614 -2.03 18.91 -15.30
CA THR A 614 -3.43 18.82 -14.89
C THR A 614 -3.63 17.88 -13.71
N ALA A 615 -4.61 18.23 -12.87
CA ALA A 615 -5.18 17.32 -11.90
C ALA A 615 -6.59 16.86 -12.31
N TRP A 616 -6.89 15.60 -12.01
CA TRP A 616 -8.18 14.97 -12.31
C TRP A 616 -9.13 15.10 -11.13
N VAL A 617 -10.01 16.09 -11.15
CA VAL A 617 -10.76 16.54 -9.95
C VAL A 617 -11.94 15.63 -9.61
N SER A 618 -12.71 15.18 -10.59
CA SER A 618 -13.83 14.26 -10.38
C SER A 618 -14.37 13.74 -11.71
N ASP A 619 -15.09 12.62 -11.68
CA ASP A 619 -15.90 12.16 -12.80
C ASP A 619 -17.21 11.53 -12.32
N THR A 620 -18.21 11.47 -13.19
CA THR A 620 -19.48 10.75 -12.95
C THR A 620 -19.57 9.48 -13.79
N ILE A 621 -18.44 8.91 -14.20
CA ILE A 621 -18.42 7.71 -15.05
C ILE A 621 -18.96 6.54 -14.21
N PRO A 622 -20.01 5.83 -14.66
CA PRO A 622 -20.50 4.67 -13.92
C PRO A 622 -19.45 3.56 -13.87
N ARG A 623 -19.33 2.89 -12.72
CA ARG A 623 -18.50 1.69 -12.60
C ARG A 623 -19.09 0.52 -13.41
N ILE A 624 -20.41 0.42 -13.48
CA ILE A 624 -21.12 -0.63 -14.22
C ILE A 624 -21.88 0.01 -15.37
N MET A 625 -21.76 -0.58 -16.56
CA MET A 625 -22.40 -0.09 -17.79
C MET A 625 -23.04 -1.25 -18.57
N ALA A 626 -24.25 -1.06 -19.06
CA ALA A 626 -24.91 -1.98 -19.98
C ALA A 626 -24.23 -2.00 -21.35
N LEU A 627 -24.19 -3.18 -21.98
CA LEU A 627 -23.56 -3.40 -23.29
C LEU A 627 -23.99 -2.39 -24.35
N GLY A 628 -23.01 -1.74 -24.97
CA GLY A 628 -23.24 -0.78 -26.06
C GLY A 628 -24.00 0.48 -25.65
N GLN A 629 -24.47 0.59 -24.41
CA GLN A 629 -25.23 1.74 -23.94
C GLN A 629 -24.31 2.96 -23.79
N THR A 630 -24.87 4.13 -24.09
CA THR A 630 -24.18 5.41 -23.97
C THR A 630 -24.62 6.13 -22.71
N TYR A 631 -23.66 6.65 -21.95
CA TYR A 631 -23.90 7.33 -20.68
C TYR A 631 -23.44 8.79 -20.77
N PRO A 632 -24.29 9.75 -20.38
CA PRO A 632 -23.85 11.12 -20.19
C PRO A 632 -22.97 11.17 -18.94
N VAL A 633 -21.78 11.74 -19.06
CA VAL A 633 -20.83 11.88 -17.97
C VAL A 633 -20.28 13.30 -17.91
N THR A 634 -19.91 13.73 -16.72
CA THR A 634 -19.14 14.95 -16.49
C THR A 634 -17.77 14.61 -15.94
N ILE A 635 -16.74 15.31 -16.42
CA ILE A 635 -15.35 15.16 -15.97
C ILE A 635 -14.80 16.54 -15.62
N ALA A 636 -14.39 16.71 -14.37
CA ALA A 636 -13.80 17.95 -13.84
C ALA A 636 -12.28 17.88 -13.91
N VAL A 637 -11.65 18.87 -14.53
CA VAL A 637 -10.21 18.89 -14.80
C VAL A 637 -9.65 20.26 -14.41
N ARG A 638 -8.61 20.30 -13.56
CA ARG A 638 -7.96 21.55 -13.14
C ARG A 638 -6.68 21.77 -13.94
N ASN A 639 -6.55 22.98 -14.49
CA ASN A 639 -5.33 23.42 -15.16
C ASN A 639 -4.24 23.74 -14.14
N ASP A 640 -3.31 22.81 -13.98
CA ASP A 640 -2.16 22.93 -13.10
C ASP A 640 -0.93 23.49 -13.84
N GLY A 641 -1.07 23.76 -15.15
CA GLY A 641 -0.03 24.33 -15.99
C GLY A 641 -0.09 25.86 -16.09
N TRP A 642 0.82 26.42 -16.88
CA TRP A 642 0.90 27.87 -17.17
C TRP A 642 0.33 28.25 -18.53
N ASP A 643 -0.04 27.28 -19.36
CA ASP A 643 -0.77 27.50 -20.60
C ASP A 643 -2.26 27.76 -20.34
N THR A 644 -2.88 28.58 -21.20
CA THR A 644 -4.32 28.76 -21.20
C THR A 644 -4.95 27.80 -22.20
N TRP A 645 -5.90 26.97 -21.75
CA TRP A 645 -6.58 26.02 -22.62
C TRP A 645 -7.80 26.65 -23.26
N SER A 646 -7.98 26.46 -24.56
CA SER A 646 -9.19 26.89 -25.27
C SER A 646 -9.38 26.06 -26.54
N GLU A 647 -10.62 26.02 -27.05
CA GLU A 647 -10.89 25.42 -28.37
C GLU A 647 -10.15 26.14 -29.51
N ALA A 648 -9.91 27.45 -29.38
CA ALA A 648 -9.15 28.22 -30.37
C ALA A 648 -7.69 27.73 -30.51
N SER A 649 -7.14 27.15 -29.44
CA SER A 649 -5.83 26.53 -29.40
C SER A 649 -5.87 25.00 -29.42
N SER A 650 -7.04 24.42 -29.76
CA SER A 650 -7.28 22.98 -29.90
C SER A 650 -7.06 22.14 -28.63
N TYR A 651 -7.20 22.72 -27.43
CA TYR A 651 -7.18 21.93 -26.20
C TYR A 651 -8.51 21.21 -25.99
N ARG A 652 -8.44 19.90 -25.78
CA ARG A 652 -9.59 18.99 -25.71
C ARG A 652 -9.30 17.85 -24.73
N LEU A 653 -10.33 17.07 -24.43
CA LEU A 653 -10.21 15.82 -23.68
C LEU A 653 -10.38 14.62 -24.63
N GLY A 654 -9.53 13.62 -24.51
CA GLY A 654 -9.64 12.33 -25.21
C GLY A 654 -9.83 11.19 -24.22
N TYR A 655 -10.41 10.08 -24.69
CA TYR A 655 -10.57 8.88 -23.87
C TYR A 655 -10.35 7.61 -24.68
N ALA A 656 -9.98 6.54 -23.99
CA ALA A 656 -9.83 5.19 -24.51
C ALA A 656 -10.52 4.18 -23.57
N ILE A 657 -11.03 3.09 -24.13
CA ILE A 657 -11.57 1.96 -23.36
C ILE A 657 -10.90 0.70 -23.88
N VAL A 658 -10.12 0.04 -23.02
CA VAL A 658 -9.33 -1.14 -23.35
C VAL A 658 -9.61 -2.26 -22.35
N PRO A 659 -9.36 -3.55 -22.67
CA PRO A 659 -9.51 -4.63 -21.70
C PRO A 659 -8.75 -4.35 -20.40
N SER A 660 -9.32 -4.72 -19.25
CA SER A 660 -8.69 -4.47 -17.94
C SER A 660 -7.28 -5.07 -17.88
N GLY A 661 -6.33 -4.29 -17.36
CA GLY A 661 -4.92 -4.65 -17.25
C GLY A 661 -4.08 -4.33 -18.49
N THR A 662 -4.65 -3.72 -19.54
CA THR A 662 -3.91 -3.32 -20.75
C THR A 662 -3.70 -1.81 -20.81
N GLU A 663 -2.56 -1.38 -21.33
CA GLU A 663 -2.26 0.05 -21.53
C GLU A 663 -2.71 0.52 -22.92
N PRO A 664 -3.39 1.68 -23.03
CA PRO A 664 -3.89 2.18 -24.30
C PRO A 664 -2.75 2.75 -25.18
N ASN A 665 -2.80 2.42 -26.46
CA ASN A 665 -1.96 3.04 -27.49
C ASN A 665 -2.70 4.24 -28.13
N LEU A 666 -2.00 4.98 -29.01
CA LEU A 666 -2.57 6.17 -29.67
C LEU A 666 -3.80 5.85 -30.56
N ALA A 667 -3.86 4.66 -31.16
CA ALA A 667 -5.00 4.27 -31.99
C ALA A 667 -6.28 4.10 -31.14
N ASP A 668 -6.15 3.62 -29.90
CA ASP A 668 -7.30 3.46 -28.99
C ASP A 668 -7.94 4.83 -28.67
N TYR A 669 -7.12 5.85 -28.43
CA TYR A 669 -7.59 7.23 -28.24
C TYR A 669 -8.15 7.86 -29.53
N ASN A 670 -7.55 7.56 -30.68
CA ASN A 670 -8.00 8.10 -31.98
C ASN A 670 -9.28 7.44 -32.50
N ALA A 671 -9.63 6.26 -31.99
CA ALA A 671 -10.89 5.60 -32.30
C ALA A 671 -12.12 6.30 -31.69
N LYS A 672 -11.93 7.28 -30.81
CA LYS A 672 -12.99 8.01 -30.11
C LYS A 672 -12.96 9.50 -30.46
N PRO A 673 -14.12 10.19 -30.54
CA PRO A 673 -14.15 11.62 -30.78
C PRO A 673 -13.54 12.37 -29.58
N ARG A 674 -12.91 13.51 -29.86
CA ARG A 674 -12.48 14.45 -28.82
C ARG A 674 -13.69 15.10 -28.17
N ILE A 675 -13.59 15.36 -26.87
CA ILE A 675 -14.57 16.11 -26.09
C ILE A 675 -14.07 17.55 -26.02
N LEU A 676 -14.88 18.48 -26.53
CA LEU A 676 -14.52 19.88 -26.64
C LEU A 676 -14.65 20.59 -25.28
N ILE A 677 -13.83 21.61 -25.06
CA ILE A 677 -14.05 22.59 -23.98
C ILE A 677 -15.41 23.29 -24.24
N PRO A 678 -16.27 23.45 -23.22
CA PRO A 678 -17.56 24.13 -23.36
C PRO A 678 -17.47 25.51 -24.01
N GLY A 679 -18.46 25.82 -24.85
CA GLY A 679 -18.37 26.86 -25.89
C GLY A 679 -17.94 28.25 -25.41
N GLY A 680 -16.71 28.63 -25.78
CA GLY A 680 -16.15 29.97 -25.58
C GLY A 680 -15.28 30.14 -24.33
N GLU A 681 -15.11 29.07 -23.53
CA GLU A 681 -14.29 29.12 -22.33
C GLU A 681 -12.79 29.09 -22.65
N SER A 682 -12.04 29.93 -21.93
CA SER A 682 -10.60 29.80 -21.77
C SER A 682 -10.34 29.34 -20.34
N VAL A 683 -9.67 28.20 -20.19
CA VAL A 683 -9.29 27.65 -18.89
C VAL A 683 -7.93 28.21 -18.51
N LEU A 684 -7.95 29.24 -17.67
CA LEU A 684 -6.74 29.88 -17.16
C LEU A 684 -5.97 28.93 -16.22
N PRO A 685 -4.66 29.15 -16.03
CA PRO A 685 -3.91 28.50 -14.95
C PRO A 685 -4.65 28.58 -13.61
N GLY A 686 -4.71 27.45 -12.89
CA GLY A 686 -5.43 27.29 -11.63
C GLY A 686 -6.95 27.10 -11.75
N ALA A 687 -7.54 27.32 -12.93
CA ALA A 687 -8.98 27.15 -13.13
C ALA A 687 -9.37 25.69 -13.39
N THR A 688 -10.62 25.34 -13.06
CA THR A 688 -11.21 24.03 -13.34
C THR A 688 -12.25 24.14 -14.45
N VAL A 689 -12.21 23.21 -15.41
CA VAL A 689 -13.20 23.07 -16.48
C VAL A 689 -14.02 21.79 -16.28
N MET A 690 -15.30 21.85 -16.64
CA MET A 690 -16.24 20.73 -16.59
C MET A 690 -16.54 20.24 -18.00
N PHE A 691 -15.93 19.14 -18.41
CA PHE A 691 -16.26 18.48 -19.68
C PHE A 691 -17.56 17.69 -19.55
N THR A 692 -18.41 17.75 -20.58
CA THR A 692 -19.58 16.87 -20.72
C THR A 692 -19.39 15.96 -21.92
N ALA A 693 -19.56 14.65 -21.72
CA ALA A 693 -19.35 13.65 -22.76
C ALA A 693 -20.45 12.59 -22.76
N ASN A 694 -20.62 11.93 -23.91
CA ASN A 694 -21.45 10.74 -24.06
C ASN A 694 -20.52 9.55 -24.33
N ILE A 695 -20.29 8.72 -23.32
CA ILE A 695 -19.37 7.58 -23.40
C ILE A 695 -20.17 6.30 -23.67
N ALA A 696 -19.85 5.62 -24.77
CA ALA A 696 -20.45 4.34 -25.13
C ALA A 696 -19.65 3.18 -24.54
N ALA A 697 -20.34 2.29 -23.81
CA ALA A 697 -19.78 1.05 -23.31
C ALA A 697 -19.39 0.10 -24.48
N PRO A 698 -18.37 -0.74 -24.30
CA PRO A 698 -18.09 -1.87 -25.18
C PRO A 698 -19.33 -2.71 -25.51
N ALA A 699 -19.35 -3.30 -26.71
CA ALA A 699 -20.42 -4.20 -27.15
C ALA A 699 -20.27 -5.64 -26.62
N THR A 700 -19.17 -5.93 -25.91
CA THR A 700 -18.86 -7.24 -25.31
C THR A 700 -18.76 -7.08 -23.80
N GLY A 701 -19.28 -8.06 -23.06
CA GLY A 701 -19.25 -8.05 -21.60
C GLY A 701 -17.86 -8.36 -21.06
N GLY A 702 -17.50 -7.76 -19.93
CA GLY A 702 -16.20 -7.96 -19.29
C GLY A 702 -15.75 -6.75 -18.48
N LYS A 703 -14.53 -6.85 -17.92
CA LYS A 703 -13.85 -5.75 -17.23
C LYS A 703 -12.99 -4.98 -18.22
N TYR A 704 -13.08 -3.65 -18.17
CA TYR A 704 -12.34 -2.74 -19.03
C TYR A 704 -11.71 -1.63 -18.18
N ASP A 705 -10.58 -1.12 -18.64
CA ASP A 705 -10.01 0.11 -18.12
C ASP A 705 -10.38 1.27 -19.06
N LEU A 706 -11.05 2.27 -18.50
CA LEU A 706 -11.32 3.54 -19.17
C LEU A 706 -10.25 4.54 -18.77
N TYR A 707 -9.53 5.04 -19.77
CA TYR A 707 -8.53 6.10 -19.61
C TYR A 707 -9.05 7.40 -20.19
N TYR A 708 -8.72 8.53 -19.57
CA TYR A 708 -8.91 9.85 -20.18
C TYR A 708 -7.70 10.74 -19.93
N ASP A 709 -7.39 11.54 -20.95
CA ASP A 709 -6.22 12.44 -20.96
C ASP A 709 -6.54 13.73 -21.71
N MET A 710 -5.87 14.82 -21.31
CA MET A 710 -5.93 16.10 -22.00
C MET A 710 -5.04 16.05 -23.23
N VAL A 711 -5.45 16.75 -24.29
CA VAL A 711 -4.70 16.82 -25.54
C VAL A 711 -4.78 18.22 -26.12
N GLN A 712 -3.66 18.74 -26.58
CA GLN A 712 -3.67 19.82 -27.56
C GLN A 712 -3.65 19.17 -28.94
N ASP A 713 -4.82 19.13 -29.58
CA ASP A 713 -5.06 18.34 -30.78
C ASP A 713 -4.14 18.78 -31.94
N GLY A 714 -3.47 17.82 -32.56
CA GLY A 714 -2.43 18.05 -33.56
C GLY A 714 -1.07 18.50 -33.02
N VAL A 715 -0.90 18.65 -31.71
CA VAL A 715 0.36 19.05 -31.05
C VAL A 715 0.92 17.95 -30.14
N ALA A 716 0.25 17.64 -29.03
CA ALA A 716 0.71 16.63 -28.07
C ALA A 716 -0.40 16.23 -27.08
N TRP A 717 -0.31 15.01 -26.57
CA TRP A 717 -1.05 14.58 -25.38
C TRP A 717 -0.32 14.96 -24.10
N PHE A 718 -1.05 15.17 -23.01
CA PHE A 718 -0.44 15.50 -21.72
C PHE A 718 0.37 14.32 -21.18
N ARG A 719 -0.04 13.07 -21.43
CA ARG A 719 0.76 11.87 -21.16
C ARG A 719 2.11 11.83 -21.87
N GLU A 720 2.20 12.42 -23.06
CA GLU A 720 3.47 12.55 -23.82
C GLU A 720 4.34 13.69 -23.28
N LYS A 721 3.82 14.46 -22.31
CA LYS A 721 4.52 15.50 -21.56
C LYS A 721 4.74 15.12 -20.09
N ASN A 722 4.68 13.82 -19.78
CA ASN A 722 4.90 13.25 -18.44
C ASN A 722 3.82 13.61 -17.40
N ASN A 723 2.62 13.98 -17.83
CA ASN A 723 1.45 14.00 -16.95
C ASN A 723 0.84 12.59 -16.87
N ILE A 724 0.39 12.13 -15.71
CA ILE A 724 -0.26 10.82 -15.60
C ILE A 724 -1.72 10.98 -16.02
N GLU A 725 -2.17 10.22 -17.03
CA GLU A 725 -3.56 10.14 -17.46
C GLU A 725 -4.45 9.54 -16.35
N TRP A 726 -5.74 9.86 -16.28
CA TRP A 726 -6.63 9.15 -15.35
C TRP A 726 -7.02 7.78 -15.89
N LYS A 727 -7.37 6.88 -14.98
CA LYS A 727 -7.78 5.50 -15.23
C LYS A 727 -8.90 5.12 -14.27
N LYS A 728 -9.94 4.46 -14.77
CA LYS A 728 -11.03 3.88 -13.99
C LYS A 728 -11.42 2.51 -14.56
N GLU A 729 -11.47 1.49 -13.72
CA GLU A 729 -12.03 0.20 -14.12
C GLU A 729 -13.56 0.34 -14.26
N ILE A 730 -14.11 -0.23 -15.34
CA ILE A 730 -15.54 -0.35 -15.59
C ILE A 730 -15.91 -1.82 -15.88
N ILE A 731 -17.10 -2.23 -15.46
CA ILE A 731 -17.69 -3.54 -15.72
C ILE A 731 -18.80 -3.37 -16.74
N VAL A 732 -18.72 -4.12 -17.84
CA VAL A 732 -19.73 -4.11 -18.89
C VAL A 732 -20.53 -5.40 -18.85
N SER A 733 -21.87 -5.29 -18.76
CA SER A 733 -22.75 -6.44 -18.58
C SER A 733 -24.01 -6.39 -19.46
N THR A 734 -24.56 -7.56 -19.80
CA THR A 734 -25.90 -7.68 -20.43
C THR A 734 -27.02 -7.26 -19.48
N ASN A 735 -26.82 -7.46 -18.18
CA ASN A 735 -27.72 -7.04 -17.12
C ASN A 735 -26.88 -6.58 -15.92
N GLU A 736 -27.00 -5.30 -15.60
CA GLU A 736 -26.28 -4.68 -14.49
C GLU A 736 -26.70 -5.25 -13.13
N THR A 737 -27.94 -5.74 -13.02
CA THR A 737 -28.47 -6.32 -11.77
C THR A 737 -27.95 -7.73 -11.47
N TYR A 738 -27.05 -8.28 -12.29
CA TYR A 738 -26.39 -9.57 -12.06
C TYR A 738 -24.92 -9.40 -11.63
N ILE A 739 -24.43 -8.17 -11.57
CA ILE A 739 -23.10 -7.91 -11.03
C ILE A 739 -23.25 -7.85 -9.52
N ASP A 740 -22.54 -8.75 -8.85
CA ASP A 740 -22.43 -8.93 -7.41
C ASP A 740 -20.95 -9.23 -7.17
N THR A 741 -20.19 -8.21 -6.78
CA THR A 741 -18.73 -8.23 -6.76
C THR A 741 -18.19 -8.94 -5.51
N ASP A 742 -18.87 -8.83 -4.38
CA ASP A 742 -18.50 -9.47 -3.12
C ASP A 742 -19.25 -10.80 -2.85
N ASN A 743 -20.22 -11.13 -3.71
CA ASN A 743 -20.93 -12.39 -3.76
C ASN A 743 -21.78 -12.62 -2.49
N ASP A 744 -22.42 -11.57 -1.99
CA ASP A 744 -23.34 -11.62 -0.85
C ASP A 744 -24.82 -11.82 -1.26
N GLY A 745 -25.09 -11.83 -2.57
CA GLY A 745 -26.40 -12.03 -3.15
C GLY A 745 -27.19 -10.74 -3.42
N ALA A 746 -26.66 -9.56 -3.08
CA ALA A 746 -27.11 -8.29 -3.58
C ALA A 746 -26.33 -7.90 -4.84
N SER A 747 -27.00 -7.23 -5.77
CA SER A 747 -26.28 -6.67 -6.92
C SER A 747 -25.64 -5.34 -6.55
N ASP A 748 -24.44 -5.05 -7.04
CA ASP A 748 -23.72 -3.78 -6.86
C ASP A 748 -24.59 -2.53 -7.10
N VAL A 749 -25.45 -2.58 -8.13
CA VAL A 749 -26.36 -1.46 -8.46
C VAL A 749 -27.45 -1.25 -7.40
N TYR A 750 -27.92 -2.33 -6.79
CA TYR A 750 -28.86 -2.29 -5.66
C TYR A 750 -28.16 -1.73 -4.43
N GLU A 751 -26.96 -2.21 -4.13
CA GLU A 751 -26.20 -1.80 -2.97
C GLU A 751 -25.90 -0.30 -3.00
N GLN A 752 -25.35 0.19 -4.11
CA GLN A 752 -25.08 1.61 -4.33
C GLN A 752 -26.34 2.47 -4.18
N ALA A 753 -27.49 2.00 -4.66
CA ALA A 753 -28.75 2.73 -4.54
C ALA A 753 -29.29 2.80 -3.09
N ASN A 754 -28.83 1.91 -2.20
CA ASN A 754 -29.27 1.83 -0.81
C ASN A 754 -28.17 2.19 0.21
N GLY A 755 -27.01 2.66 -0.26
CA GLY A 755 -25.89 3.06 0.61
C GLY A 755 -25.14 1.88 1.24
N LEU A 756 -25.22 0.72 0.60
CA LEU A 756 -24.37 -0.45 0.85
C LEU A 756 -23.10 -0.39 -0.02
N LEU A 757 -22.20 -1.32 0.19
CA LEU A 757 -20.81 -1.37 -0.20
C LEU A 757 -20.60 -2.65 -1.02
N TYR A 758 -20.60 -2.52 -2.34
CA TYR A 758 -20.40 -3.62 -3.31
C TYR A 758 -19.10 -4.42 -3.19
N TRP A 759 -18.27 -4.10 -2.20
CA TRP A 759 -16.99 -4.71 -1.92
C TRP A 759 -16.94 -5.28 -0.49
N HIS A 760 -18.03 -5.24 0.27
CA HIS A 760 -18.11 -5.67 1.66
C HIS A 760 -19.27 -6.67 1.88
N PRO A 761 -19.02 -7.98 1.88
CA PRO A 761 -20.04 -9.03 1.88
C PRO A 761 -20.84 -9.22 3.19
N ASP A 762 -20.78 -8.27 4.13
CA ASP A 762 -21.47 -8.34 5.42
C ASP A 762 -22.47 -7.18 5.62
N ASP A 763 -22.74 -6.38 4.59
CA ASP A 763 -23.61 -5.21 4.72
C ASP A 763 -25.01 -5.42 4.10
N TYR A 764 -25.15 -6.45 3.28
CA TYR A 764 -26.42 -7.02 2.88
C TYR A 764 -26.77 -8.26 3.71
N CYS A 765 -28.07 -8.43 3.99
CA CYS A 765 -28.61 -9.64 4.59
C CYS A 765 -30.00 -9.95 4.05
N SER A 766 -30.19 -11.18 3.58
CA SER A 766 -31.51 -11.68 3.20
C SER A 766 -32.27 -12.17 4.44
N ILE A 767 -33.61 -12.06 4.45
CA ILE A 767 -34.45 -12.58 5.56
C ILE A 767 -34.28 -14.09 5.80
N ALA A 768 -33.67 -14.83 4.87
CA ALA A 768 -33.35 -16.24 5.04
C ALA A 768 -32.10 -16.49 5.92
N ASP A 769 -31.28 -15.47 6.15
CA ASP A 769 -30.04 -15.55 6.91
C ASP A 769 -30.31 -15.23 8.39
N ILE A 770 -30.54 -16.29 9.17
CA ILE A 770 -30.94 -16.26 10.60
C ILE A 770 -29.91 -15.55 11.51
N ASN A 771 -28.70 -15.23 11.02
CA ASN A 771 -27.57 -14.82 11.85
C ASN A 771 -27.23 -13.32 11.86
N CYS A 772 -27.90 -12.48 11.08
CA CYS A 772 -27.38 -11.13 10.79
C CYS A 772 -27.40 -10.12 11.94
N ASP A 773 -28.12 -10.37 13.04
CA ASP A 773 -28.15 -9.47 14.19
C ASP A 773 -27.73 -10.11 15.52
N GLY A 774 -27.34 -11.39 15.53
CA GLY A 774 -27.23 -12.14 16.79
C GLY A 774 -28.51 -12.09 17.65
N LYS A 775 -29.67 -11.76 17.06
CA LYS A 775 -30.94 -11.50 17.77
C LYS A 775 -32.15 -12.26 17.26
N VAL A 776 -31.99 -13.20 16.33
CA VAL A 776 -33.04 -14.20 16.11
C VAL A 776 -32.60 -15.49 16.77
N ASP A 777 -32.79 -15.54 18.10
CA ASP A 777 -32.79 -16.83 18.78
C ASP A 777 -33.93 -17.65 18.16
N THR A 778 -33.60 -18.79 17.56
CA THR A 778 -34.60 -19.75 17.05
C THR A 778 -35.66 -20.07 18.09
N LYS A 779 -35.36 -19.94 19.39
CA LYS A 779 -36.34 -20.06 20.48
C LYS A 779 -37.41 -18.98 20.45
N ASP A 780 -37.16 -17.75 20.01
CA ASP A 780 -38.18 -16.70 19.95
C ASP A 780 -39.15 -16.89 18.77
N LEU A 781 -38.69 -17.45 17.64
CA LEU A 781 -39.56 -17.87 16.53
C LEU A 781 -40.49 -19.02 16.94
N PHE A 782 -39.96 -20.03 17.66
CA PHE A 782 -40.78 -21.11 18.20
C PHE A 782 -41.72 -20.64 19.32
N ARG A 783 -41.30 -19.66 20.14
CA ARG A 783 -42.11 -19.11 21.23
C ARG A 783 -43.21 -18.18 20.75
N LEU A 784 -43.01 -17.45 19.65
CA LEU A 784 -44.06 -16.71 18.94
C LEU A 784 -45.08 -17.66 18.31
N ALA A 785 -44.63 -18.78 17.72
CA ALA A 785 -45.52 -19.81 17.19
C ALA A 785 -46.30 -20.55 18.30
N GLU A 786 -45.67 -20.89 19.43
CA GLU A 786 -46.33 -21.54 20.57
C GLU A 786 -47.35 -20.64 21.29
N ASN A 787 -47.07 -19.34 21.41
CA ASN A 787 -47.99 -18.40 22.05
C ASN A 787 -49.23 -18.08 21.19
N TRP A 788 -49.20 -18.38 19.89
CA TRP A 788 -50.33 -18.21 18.98
C TRP A 788 -51.13 -19.51 18.74
N LEU A 789 -50.52 -20.67 19.02
CA LEU A 789 -51.15 -21.99 18.97
C LEU A 789 -51.89 -22.37 20.26
N LYS A 790 -51.60 -21.68 21.38
CA LYS A 790 -52.38 -21.72 22.63
C LYS A 790 -53.53 -20.72 22.56
#